data_AF-A0A957LCU3-F1
#
_entry.id   AF-A0A957LCU3-F1
#
_cell.length_a   1.000
_cell.length_b   1.000
_cell.length_c   1.000
_cell.angle_alpha   90.00
_cell.angle_beta   90.00
_cell.angle_gamma   90.00
#
_symmetry.space_group_name_H-M   'P 1'
#
loop_
_entity.id
_entity.type
_entity.pdbx_description
1 polymer ?
#
loop_
_entity_poly.entity_id
_entity_poly.type
_entity_poly.pdbx_seq_one_letter_code
_entity_poly.pdbx_strand_id
1 'polypeptide(L)'
;MIFNEENSVEQFIRDLLCGEPSTSTTIAEPPPRQSYQTAADSKWSFFPASELPRQTNDVYVVPYVRKALVRLNPSIAAQPERADEVLYKLRAIVRAVRSEGLIRANELFTEWLRNGQSMPFGLNHEHVTIRLIDYDHPANNHYVLTTQYTFRAEGGVWVRPDLVLLVNGFPLVVIETKTPVRLGISWLDGARDIQSYERDAPELFACHVLSIATEGKSLRYGSIGLPLDKWGPWHLSAADGGLLQIGEQIRSLLHPATLLDILAHFTLFATDGQNRRLKIVCRYQQYEGANLIVERVKDGGPRKGLIWHFQGSGKSLLMVFAAQKLRLQPELRNPAVLIVVDRVDLDAQISSTFHASDVPNLVKAESRADLELMLRQDLRKIIITTIFKFGEVGGNGQSPLLNDSDNIIVLVDEAHRTQEGDLGMKMRAALPNAFLFGLTGTPINKRERNTFFAFGSDEDDNGYLSRYGFEESIRDGATLPLHFEPRLHELHIDRTTLDEAFAEMTSGLSNEEKEKLSRAVSRMGVLIKFEKRVAAVCADIATHFQQHVAPNGFKGMVVTFDQESCLLYKAELDKHLPPEASDVVISASGKEKGDKRYAQYDRSRDQEEKLLDRFRDPNDSLQLLIVTAKLLTGFDAPILQVMYLDKPLKDHTLLQAICRTNRTYGSQKAHGLIVDYLGVFDDVAEALAFDEQSMQRVASELAELKDQLPAAVEACLRHFAGLDRTLGGYRGVVAAEAHLATPEAQDAFAADYGRLSKLWEALSPDSVLGQYRNDYRWLSQIYAYLQPRNEGASGAALWQEFGAKTLELVNQHVDVETLAEDVGRIIVDASLVELMVNQHGIDNIAAELEER
;
A
#
# COMPACT_ATOMS: atom_id res chain seq x y z
N MET A 1 -20.64 -25.44 27.41
CA MET A 1 -20.96 -25.70 25.98
C MET A 1 -19.94 -26.68 25.45
N ILE A 2 -20.35 -27.61 24.60
CA ILE A 2 -19.44 -28.53 23.89
C ILE A 2 -18.69 -27.69 22.85
N PHE A 3 -17.38 -27.88 22.74
CA PHE A 3 -16.51 -27.20 21.77
C PHE A 3 -17.08 -27.35 20.35
N ASN A 4 -17.47 -26.25 19.71
CA ASN A 4 -17.77 -26.20 18.27
C ASN A 4 -16.78 -25.26 17.58
N GLU A 5 -16.23 -25.73 16.47
CA GLU A 5 -15.11 -25.08 15.78
C GLU A 5 -15.47 -23.68 15.24
N GLU A 6 -16.73 -23.47 14.84
CA GLU A 6 -17.23 -22.21 14.28
C GLU A 6 -17.37 -21.07 15.31
N ASN A 7 -17.75 -21.35 16.56
CA ASN A 7 -17.91 -20.27 17.56
C ASN A 7 -16.60 -19.93 18.30
N SER A 8 -15.51 -20.66 18.03
CA SER A 8 -14.25 -20.51 18.78
C SER A 8 -13.62 -19.13 18.58
N VAL A 9 -13.64 -18.60 17.36
CA VAL A 9 -13.10 -17.27 17.03
C VAL A 9 -14.07 -16.17 17.49
N GLU A 10 -15.37 -16.30 17.26
CA GLU A 10 -16.39 -15.37 17.79
C GLU A 10 -16.27 -15.24 19.31
N GLN A 11 -16.19 -16.37 20.01
CA GLN A 11 -16.05 -16.42 21.46
C GLN A 11 -14.71 -15.82 21.92
N PHE A 12 -13.61 -16.11 21.23
CA PHE A 12 -12.32 -15.51 21.53
C PHE A 12 -12.38 -13.99 21.46
N ILE A 13 -12.94 -13.42 20.39
CA ILE A 13 -13.06 -11.96 20.23
C ILE A 13 -13.94 -11.36 21.32
N ARG A 14 -15.07 -12.01 21.64
CA ARG A 14 -15.95 -11.58 22.74
C ARG A 14 -15.18 -11.52 24.07
N ASP A 15 -14.52 -12.61 24.44
CA ASP A 15 -13.82 -12.74 25.73
C ASP A 15 -12.61 -11.79 25.79
N LEU A 16 -11.94 -11.59 24.66
CA LEU A 16 -10.82 -10.65 24.51
C LEU A 16 -11.23 -9.19 24.79
N LEU A 17 -12.40 -8.76 24.29
CA LEU A 17 -12.86 -7.37 24.40
C LEU A 17 -13.68 -7.08 25.66
N CYS A 18 -14.40 -8.07 26.18
CA CYS A 18 -15.31 -7.90 27.32
C CYS A 18 -14.79 -8.54 28.63
N GLY A 19 -13.74 -9.36 28.56
CA GLY A 19 -13.25 -10.19 29.67
C GLY A 19 -14.01 -11.52 29.79
N GLU A 20 -13.35 -12.51 30.41
CA GLU A 20 -14.01 -13.79 30.73
C GLU A 20 -15.06 -13.62 31.84
N PRO A 21 -16.17 -14.38 31.82
CA PRO A 21 -17.07 -14.49 32.95
C PRO A 21 -16.39 -15.24 34.11
N SER A 22 -15.57 -14.51 34.88
CA SER A 22 -14.90 -14.87 36.14
C SER A 22 -14.51 -16.35 36.35
N THR A 23 -13.25 -16.68 36.11
CA THR A 23 -12.41 -17.39 37.10
C THR A 23 -10.94 -16.96 36.92
N SER A 24 -10.29 -16.55 38.01
CA SER A 24 -8.94 -15.98 38.06
C SER A 24 -7.87 -16.79 37.32
N THR A 25 -6.99 -16.14 36.55
CA THR A 25 -5.60 -15.86 36.96
C THR A 25 -4.95 -14.84 36.01
N THR A 26 -4.14 -13.96 36.60
CA THR A 26 -3.32 -12.92 35.99
C THR A 26 -2.35 -13.43 34.93
N ILE A 27 -2.39 -12.84 33.74
CA ILE A 27 -1.23 -12.69 32.86
C ILE A 27 -0.91 -11.20 32.86
N ALA A 28 0.30 -10.85 33.30
CA ALA A 28 0.79 -9.47 33.30
C ALA A 28 0.91 -8.97 31.86
N GLU A 29 0.24 -7.86 31.56
CA GLU A 29 0.30 -7.16 30.28
C GLU A 29 1.67 -6.48 30.12
N PRO A 30 2.35 -6.61 28.97
CA PRO A 30 3.35 -5.63 28.60
C PRO A 30 2.63 -4.29 28.37
N PRO A 31 3.19 -3.15 28.81
CA PRO A 31 2.54 -1.87 28.60
C PRO A 31 2.39 -1.62 27.09
N PRO A 32 1.25 -1.06 26.63
CA PRO A 32 1.20 -0.51 25.28
C PRO A 32 2.32 0.53 25.16
N ARG A 33 3.04 0.53 24.02
CA ARG A 33 4.02 1.56 23.71
C ARG A 33 3.39 2.93 24.01
N GLN A 34 4.15 3.80 24.69
CA GLN A 34 3.74 4.96 25.49
C GLN A 34 2.83 6.03 24.86
N SER A 35 2.28 5.85 23.66
CA SER A 35 1.55 6.89 22.92
C SER A 35 0.01 6.86 23.02
N TYR A 36 -0.61 5.99 23.84
CA TYR A 36 -2.09 5.88 23.89
C TYR A 36 -2.70 5.82 25.30
N GLN A 37 -2.06 6.47 26.28
CA GLN A 37 -2.61 6.57 27.64
C GLN A 37 -3.53 7.78 27.83
N THR A 38 -4.79 7.69 27.38
CA THR A 38 -5.85 8.61 27.87
C THR A 38 -7.21 7.96 28.14
N ALA A 39 -7.35 6.63 28.09
CA ALA A 39 -8.65 5.99 28.37
C ALA A 39 -8.54 4.61 29.03
N ALA A 40 -7.85 4.51 30.17
CA ALA A 40 -7.76 3.27 30.94
C ALA A 40 -9.14 2.72 31.41
N ASP A 41 -10.20 3.51 31.33
CA ASP A 41 -11.51 3.19 31.94
C ASP A 41 -12.62 2.78 30.95
N SER A 42 -12.43 2.90 29.63
CA SER A 42 -13.48 2.55 28.65
C SER A 42 -13.35 1.08 28.19
N LYS A 43 -14.31 0.22 28.59
CA LYS A 43 -14.35 -1.20 28.21
C LYS A 43 -15.65 -1.57 27.49
N TRP A 44 -15.55 -2.55 26.58
CA TRP A 44 -16.72 -3.14 25.94
C TRP A 44 -17.50 -4.00 26.94
N SER A 45 -18.83 -3.88 26.91
CA SER A 45 -19.73 -4.74 27.68
C SER A 45 -20.49 -5.66 26.73
N PHE A 46 -20.49 -6.96 27.03
CA PHE A 46 -21.24 -7.92 26.22
C PHE A 46 -22.73 -7.91 26.57
N PHE A 47 -23.57 -7.84 25.55
CA PHE A 47 -25.01 -8.08 25.65
C PHE A 47 -25.45 -9.01 24.51
N PRO A 48 -26.15 -10.11 24.78
CA PRO A 48 -26.67 -10.95 23.70
C PRO A 48 -27.74 -10.20 22.90
N ALA A 49 -27.87 -10.49 21.61
CA ALA A 49 -28.82 -9.79 20.73
C ALA A 49 -30.28 -9.85 21.24
N SER A 50 -30.66 -10.92 21.95
CA SER A 50 -31.99 -11.07 22.56
C SER A 50 -32.27 -10.10 23.72
N GLU A 51 -31.23 -9.55 24.35
CA GLU A 51 -31.35 -8.58 25.45
C GLU A 51 -31.27 -7.13 24.97
N LEU A 52 -30.92 -6.89 23.71
CA LEU A 52 -30.94 -5.55 23.14
C LEU A 52 -32.39 -5.07 22.97
N PRO A 53 -32.76 -3.89 23.48
CA PRO A 53 -34.10 -3.34 23.32
C PRO A 53 -34.29 -2.77 21.91
N ARG A 54 -34.26 -3.63 20.90
CA ARG A 54 -34.26 -3.31 19.47
C ARG A 54 -35.22 -4.25 18.72
N GLN A 55 -35.98 -3.73 17.76
CA GLN A 55 -36.71 -4.57 16.81
C GLN A 55 -35.80 -4.97 15.65
N THR A 56 -35.98 -6.15 15.05
CA THR A 56 -35.08 -6.67 14.00
C THR A 56 -35.02 -5.81 12.73
N ASN A 57 -35.97 -4.91 12.51
CA ASN A 57 -35.98 -3.94 11.41
C ASN A 57 -35.34 -2.58 11.77
N ASP A 58 -34.94 -2.35 13.03
CA ASP A 58 -34.21 -1.13 13.41
C ASP A 58 -32.72 -1.27 13.08
N VAL A 59 -32.07 -0.25 12.53
CA VAL A 59 -30.61 -0.32 12.27
C VAL A 59 -29.81 -0.25 13.57
N TYR A 60 -30.16 0.70 14.43
CA TYR A 60 -29.49 0.99 15.71
C TYR A 60 -30.44 0.78 16.89
N VAL A 61 -29.88 0.63 18.09
CA VAL A 61 -30.66 0.43 19.34
C VAL A 61 -31.24 1.78 19.78
N VAL A 62 -32.42 2.13 19.26
CA VAL A 62 -33.08 3.45 19.47
C VAL A 62 -33.14 3.88 20.94
N PRO A 63 -33.48 2.99 21.91
CA PRO A 63 -33.48 3.38 23.32
C PRO A 63 -32.11 3.79 23.85
N TYR A 64 -31.02 3.20 23.35
CA TYR A 64 -29.65 3.58 23.74
C TYR A 64 -29.26 4.93 23.12
N VAL A 65 -29.63 5.15 21.85
CA VAL A 65 -29.41 6.44 21.17
C VAL A 65 -30.15 7.56 21.89
N ARG A 66 -31.41 7.34 22.28
CA ARG A 66 -32.20 8.32 23.04
C ARG A 66 -31.55 8.65 24.39
N LYS A 67 -31.09 7.63 25.13
CA LYS A 67 -30.38 7.82 26.40
C LYS A 67 -29.09 8.62 26.21
N ALA A 68 -28.32 8.34 25.15
CA ALA A 68 -27.11 9.09 24.84
C ALA A 68 -27.42 10.55 24.48
N LEU A 69 -28.42 10.80 23.63
CA LEU A 69 -28.85 12.16 23.28
C LEU A 69 -29.20 12.99 24.52
N VAL A 70 -29.99 12.42 25.44
CA VAL A 70 -30.35 13.06 26.72
C VAL A 70 -29.11 13.28 27.60
N ARG A 71 -28.22 12.30 27.69
CA ARG A 71 -27.01 12.36 28.52
C ARG A 71 -26.01 13.41 28.03
N LEU A 72 -25.79 13.48 26.71
CA LEU A 72 -24.71 14.27 26.10
C LEU A 72 -25.13 15.70 25.74
N ASN A 73 -26.42 16.01 25.72
CA ASN A 73 -26.94 17.32 25.27
C ASN A 73 -27.81 17.97 26.34
N PRO A 74 -27.34 19.02 27.03
CA PRO A 74 -28.13 19.72 28.06
C PRO A 74 -29.48 20.24 27.56
N SER A 75 -29.55 20.70 26.31
CA SER A 75 -30.78 21.20 25.68
C SER A 75 -31.82 20.10 25.44
N ILE A 76 -31.41 18.84 25.30
CA ILE A 76 -32.29 17.67 25.20
C ILE A 76 -32.58 17.11 26.59
N ALA A 77 -31.63 17.18 27.53
CA ALA A 77 -31.87 16.80 28.93
C ALA A 77 -33.00 17.61 29.57
N ALA A 78 -33.06 18.91 29.26
CA ALA A 78 -34.12 19.80 29.71
C ALA A 78 -35.50 19.50 29.07
N GLN A 79 -35.52 18.94 27.86
CA GLN A 79 -36.73 18.60 27.13
C GLN A 79 -36.52 17.30 26.30
N PRO A 80 -36.68 16.11 26.92
CA PRO A 80 -36.28 14.83 26.31
C PRO A 80 -36.98 14.47 25.00
N GLU A 81 -38.17 15.01 24.73
CA GLU A 81 -38.90 14.81 23.46
C GLU A 81 -38.14 15.38 22.24
N ARG A 82 -37.20 16.32 22.44
CA ARG A 82 -36.32 16.80 21.36
C ARG A 82 -35.43 15.71 20.77
N ALA A 83 -35.19 14.63 21.51
CA ALA A 83 -34.47 13.47 20.99
C ALA A 83 -35.22 12.84 19.79
N ASP A 84 -36.55 12.90 19.76
CA ASP A 84 -37.36 12.30 18.70
C ASP A 84 -37.21 13.05 17.36
N GLU A 85 -36.96 14.36 17.41
CA GLU A 85 -36.65 15.17 16.22
C GLU A 85 -35.30 14.79 15.62
N VAL A 86 -34.28 14.57 16.47
CA VAL A 86 -32.97 14.09 16.02
C VAL A 86 -33.10 12.69 15.42
N LEU A 87 -33.77 11.77 16.12
CA LEU A 87 -34.04 10.41 15.64
C LEU A 87 -34.82 10.41 14.31
N TYR A 88 -35.74 11.35 14.10
CA TYR A 88 -36.43 11.51 12.82
C TYR A 88 -35.46 11.82 11.68
N LYS A 89 -34.52 12.75 11.88
CA LYS A 89 -33.48 13.06 10.89
C LYS A 89 -32.54 11.89 10.63
N LEU A 90 -32.10 11.19 11.67
CA LEU A 90 -31.25 10.01 11.53
C LEU A 90 -31.96 8.87 10.76
N ARG A 91 -33.26 8.64 11.03
CA ARG A 91 -34.06 7.66 10.27
C ARG A 91 -34.27 8.07 8.82
N ALA A 92 -34.37 9.35 8.52
CA ALA A 92 -34.49 9.84 7.15
C ALA A 92 -33.25 9.46 6.31
N ILE A 93 -32.04 9.60 6.88
CA ILE A 93 -30.79 9.19 6.22
C ILE A 93 -30.83 7.69 5.91
N VAL A 94 -31.19 6.85 6.90
CA VAL A 94 -31.26 5.38 6.73
C VAL A 94 -32.26 5.00 5.63
N ARG A 95 -33.44 5.63 5.59
CA ARG A 95 -34.47 5.35 4.57
C ARG A 95 -34.04 5.77 3.16
N ALA A 96 -33.21 6.80 3.04
CA ALA A 96 -32.73 7.30 1.76
C ALA A 96 -31.58 6.47 1.17
N VAL A 97 -31.00 5.52 1.93
CA VAL A 97 -29.82 4.73 1.54
C VAL A 97 -29.99 4.06 0.17
N ARG A 98 -31.15 3.46 -0.11
CA ARG A 98 -31.38 2.75 -1.39
C ARG A 98 -31.59 3.70 -2.58
N SER A 99 -32.08 4.90 -2.35
CA SER A 99 -32.32 5.90 -3.41
C SER A 99 -31.10 6.81 -3.66
N GLU A 100 -30.34 7.15 -2.62
CA GLU A 100 -29.21 8.09 -2.68
C GLU A 100 -27.84 7.41 -2.67
N GLY A 101 -27.79 6.12 -2.32
CA GLY A 101 -26.58 5.32 -2.26
C GLY A 101 -25.99 5.21 -0.85
N LEU A 102 -25.42 4.03 -0.56
CA LEU A 102 -24.86 3.68 0.75
C LEU A 102 -23.76 4.64 1.21
N ILE A 103 -22.78 4.93 0.36
CA ILE A 103 -21.62 5.76 0.75
C ILE A 103 -22.07 7.20 1.06
N ARG A 104 -23.03 7.73 0.32
CA ARG A 104 -23.57 9.08 0.57
C ARG A 104 -24.35 9.14 1.88
N ALA A 105 -25.19 8.15 2.14
CA ALA A 105 -25.90 8.05 3.42
C ALA A 105 -24.91 7.91 4.60
N ASN A 106 -23.86 7.11 4.43
CA ASN A 106 -22.81 6.94 5.44
C ASN A 106 -22.03 8.23 5.71
N GLU A 107 -21.73 9.01 4.66
CA GLU A 107 -21.12 10.33 4.79
C GLU A 107 -21.98 11.28 5.63
N LEU A 108 -23.26 11.42 5.28
CA LEU A 108 -24.21 12.26 6.01
C LEU A 108 -24.35 11.81 7.47
N PHE A 109 -24.43 10.50 7.72
CA PHE A 109 -24.52 10.00 9.09
C PHE A 109 -23.21 10.20 9.85
N THR A 110 -22.06 10.09 9.18
CA THR A 110 -20.74 10.35 9.79
C THR A 110 -20.61 11.80 10.25
N GLU A 111 -21.17 12.78 9.53
CA GLU A 111 -21.24 14.17 9.99
C GLU A 111 -22.02 14.31 11.31
N TRP A 112 -23.12 13.57 11.47
CA TRP A 112 -23.86 13.51 12.74
C TRP A 112 -23.03 12.86 13.85
N LEU A 113 -22.36 11.73 13.57
CA LEU A 113 -21.53 11.02 14.54
C LEU A 113 -20.34 11.86 15.01
N ARG A 114 -19.77 12.68 14.12
CA ARG A 114 -18.72 13.66 14.42
C ARG A 114 -19.21 14.91 15.15
N ASN A 115 -20.49 14.96 15.53
CA ASN A 115 -21.13 16.11 16.14
C ASN A 115 -21.06 17.38 15.27
N GLY A 116 -21.08 17.24 13.93
CA GLY A 116 -21.01 18.35 12.98
C GLY A 116 -22.35 19.07 12.75
N GLN A 117 -23.45 18.54 13.28
CA GLN A 117 -24.81 19.00 13.01
C GLN A 117 -25.38 19.79 14.19
N SER A 118 -26.19 20.81 13.91
CA SER A 118 -26.81 21.67 14.92
C SER A 118 -28.33 21.73 14.78
N MET A 119 -29.02 21.97 15.89
CA MET A 119 -30.48 22.08 15.95
C MET A 119 -30.89 23.31 16.76
N PRO A 120 -32.04 23.94 16.46
CA PRO A 120 -32.53 25.15 17.13
C PRO A 120 -33.14 24.86 18.52
N PHE A 121 -32.38 24.17 19.37
CA PHE A 121 -32.78 23.76 20.73
C PHE A 121 -32.25 24.71 21.81
N GLY A 122 -31.40 25.67 21.45
CA GLY A 122 -30.89 26.68 22.37
C GLY A 122 -31.97 27.64 22.87
N LEU A 123 -31.57 28.55 23.75
CA LEU A 123 -32.44 29.65 24.17
C LEU A 123 -32.83 30.47 22.94
N ASN A 124 -34.09 30.91 22.85
CA ASN A 124 -34.60 31.67 21.69
C ASN A 124 -34.41 30.99 20.32
N HIS A 125 -34.41 29.65 20.28
CA HIS A 125 -34.20 28.85 19.06
C HIS A 125 -32.81 29.00 18.43
N GLU A 126 -31.81 29.41 19.22
CA GLU A 126 -30.42 29.37 18.76
C GLU A 126 -29.99 27.94 18.42
N HIS A 127 -29.18 27.83 17.36
CA HIS A 127 -28.61 26.56 16.94
C HIS A 127 -27.53 26.11 17.92
N VAL A 128 -27.72 24.92 18.48
CA VAL A 128 -26.74 24.25 19.34
C VAL A 128 -26.30 22.95 18.68
N THR A 129 -25.02 22.64 18.79
CA THR A 129 -24.45 21.37 18.30
C THR A 129 -25.11 20.19 19.00
N ILE A 130 -25.47 19.16 18.23
CA ILE A 130 -26.00 17.91 18.75
C ILE A 130 -24.87 16.88 18.84
N ARG A 131 -24.60 16.44 20.06
CA ARG A 131 -23.60 15.42 20.40
C ARG A 131 -24.22 14.03 20.36
N LEU A 132 -23.74 13.18 19.46
CA LEU A 132 -24.05 11.74 19.44
C LEU A 132 -22.99 10.90 20.14
N ILE A 133 -21.73 11.38 20.11
CA ILE A 133 -20.56 10.76 20.72
C ILE A 133 -19.87 11.79 21.60
N ASP A 134 -19.41 11.38 22.78
CA ASP A 134 -18.56 12.19 23.64
C ASP A 134 -17.09 11.92 23.33
N TYR A 135 -16.46 12.77 22.52
CA TYR A 135 -15.03 12.68 22.21
C TYR A 135 -14.16 13.30 23.30
N ASP A 136 -14.70 14.25 24.07
CA ASP A 136 -13.99 14.95 25.14
C ASP A 136 -13.77 14.00 26.33
N HIS A 137 -14.77 13.21 26.67
CA HIS A 137 -14.73 12.23 27.75
C HIS A 137 -15.23 10.86 27.24
N PRO A 138 -14.36 10.05 26.61
CA PRO A 138 -14.76 8.78 26.00
C PRO A 138 -15.52 7.83 26.94
N ALA A 139 -15.20 7.84 28.23
CA ALA A 139 -15.86 7.02 29.25
C ALA A 139 -17.37 7.34 29.43
N ASN A 140 -17.84 8.50 28.98
CA ASN A 140 -19.27 8.85 29.00
C ASN A 140 -20.07 8.17 27.88
N ASN A 141 -19.42 7.46 26.96
CA ASN A 141 -20.10 6.68 25.93
C ASN A 141 -20.45 5.28 26.45
N HIS A 142 -21.49 4.70 25.87
CA HIS A 142 -21.89 3.33 26.15
C HIS A 142 -21.35 2.40 25.06
N TYR A 143 -20.45 1.48 25.43
CA TYR A 143 -19.77 0.55 24.53
C TYR A 143 -20.34 -0.86 24.70
N VAL A 144 -20.99 -1.37 23.65
CA VAL A 144 -21.64 -2.69 23.66
C VAL A 144 -21.09 -3.58 22.57
N LEU A 145 -20.73 -4.80 22.91
CA LEU A 145 -20.49 -5.88 21.96
C LEU A 145 -21.70 -6.82 21.99
N THR A 146 -22.24 -7.16 20.82
CA THR A 146 -23.31 -8.14 20.66
C THR A 146 -22.94 -9.14 19.59
N THR A 147 -23.44 -10.36 19.72
CA THR A 147 -23.27 -11.38 18.69
C THR A 147 -24.57 -11.60 17.93
N GLN A 148 -24.47 -12.16 16.72
CA GLN A 148 -25.59 -12.67 15.94
C GLN A 148 -26.67 -11.59 15.69
N TYR A 149 -26.25 -10.40 15.23
CA TYR A 149 -27.07 -9.18 15.14
C TYR A 149 -28.06 -9.23 13.97
N THR A 150 -29.15 -9.99 14.12
CA THR A 150 -30.13 -10.19 13.06
C THR A 150 -30.82 -8.89 12.63
N PHE A 151 -30.74 -8.55 11.35
CA PHE A 151 -31.40 -7.40 10.75
C PHE A 151 -32.28 -7.83 9.56
N ARG A 152 -33.52 -7.35 9.55
CA ARG A 152 -34.47 -7.55 8.44
C ARG A 152 -34.51 -6.28 7.60
N ALA A 153 -33.87 -6.31 6.44
CA ALA A 153 -33.81 -5.21 5.51
C ALA A 153 -35.15 -4.97 4.80
N GLU A 154 -35.28 -3.81 4.18
CA GLU A 154 -36.39 -3.51 3.28
C GLU A 154 -36.40 -4.53 2.12
N GLY A 155 -37.59 -5.02 1.74
CA GLY A 155 -37.72 -6.13 0.79
C GLY A 155 -37.69 -7.53 1.42
N GLY A 156 -37.47 -7.64 2.74
CA GLY A 156 -37.63 -8.88 3.50
C GLY A 156 -36.41 -9.78 3.55
N VAL A 157 -35.25 -9.30 3.08
CA VAL A 157 -33.96 -10.00 3.19
C VAL A 157 -33.49 -9.95 4.64
N TRP A 158 -32.93 -11.06 5.12
CA TRP A 158 -32.37 -11.18 6.45
C TRP A 158 -30.85 -11.28 6.37
N VAL A 159 -30.17 -10.48 7.17
CA VAL A 159 -28.73 -10.59 7.40
C VAL A 159 -28.49 -10.78 8.89
N ARG A 160 -27.39 -11.45 9.24
CA ARG A 160 -27.05 -11.77 10.62
C ARG A 160 -25.55 -11.75 10.79
N PRO A 161 -24.95 -10.56 11.01
CA PRO A 161 -23.53 -10.49 11.25
C PRO A 161 -23.13 -11.16 12.57
N ASP A 162 -21.95 -11.78 12.58
CA ASP A 162 -21.45 -12.56 13.73
C ASP A 162 -21.24 -11.70 14.97
N LEU A 163 -20.47 -10.61 14.87
CA LEU A 163 -20.32 -9.63 15.95
C LEU A 163 -20.55 -8.21 15.47
N VAL A 164 -21.17 -7.40 16.34
CA VAL A 164 -21.38 -5.97 16.10
C VAL A 164 -20.97 -5.17 17.33
N LEU A 165 -20.16 -4.13 17.12
CA LEU A 165 -19.78 -3.19 18.17
C LEU A 165 -20.63 -1.93 18.05
N LEU A 166 -21.34 -1.63 19.14
CA LEU A 166 -22.30 -0.55 19.26
C LEU A 166 -21.72 0.55 20.17
N VAL A 167 -21.67 1.79 19.69
CA VAL A 167 -21.37 2.96 20.55
C VAL A 167 -22.60 3.81 20.67
N ASN A 168 -23.07 4.04 21.90
CA ASN A 168 -24.32 4.75 22.19
C ASN A 168 -25.56 4.17 21.46
N GLY A 169 -25.49 2.91 21.03
CA GLY A 169 -26.53 2.23 20.27
C GLY A 169 -26.33 2.20 18.75
N PHE A 170 -25.32 2.89 18.20
CA PHE A 170 -25.00 2.89 16.77
C PHE A 170 -24.05 1.74 16.40
N PRO A 171 -24.38 0.87 15.42
CA PRO A 171 -23.50 -0.21 14.97
C PRO A 171 -22.34 0.35 14.15
N LEU A 172 -21.18 0.54 14.80
CA LEU A 172 -20.01 1.17 14.17
C LEU A 172 -19.08 0.16 13.52
N VAL A 173 -19.02 -1.09 13.99
CA VAL A 173 -18.15 -2.13 13.42
C VAL A 173 -18.95 -3.41 13.26
N VAL A 174 -18.82 -4.03 12.10
CA VAL A 174 -19.26 -5.40 11.83
C VAL A 174 -18.02 -6.30 11.75
N ILE A 175 -18.06 -7.45 12.44
CA ILE A 175 -17.01 -8.46 12.41
C ILE A 175 -17.63 -9.76 11.91
N GLU A 176 -17.07 -10.31 10.84
CA GLU A 176 -17.36 -11.67 10.38
C GLU A 176 -16.23 -12.61 10.75
N THR A 177 -16.59 -13.75 11.34
CA THR A 177 -15.63 -14.76 11.76
C THR A 177 -15.79 -16.02 10.94
N LYS A 178 -14.67 -16.71 10.73
CA LYS A 178 -14.63 -18.00 10.06
C LYS A 178 -13.84 -19.00 10.88
N THR A 179 -13.98 -20.27 10.53
CA THR A 179 -13.32 -21.36 11.25
C THR A 179 -11.81 -21.38 10.98
N PRO A 180 -10.96 -21.50 12.02
CA PRO A 180 -9.51 -21.58 11.86
C PRO A 180 -9.05 -22.95 11.36
N VAL A 181 -9.89 -23.99 11.43
CA VAL A 181 -9.46 -25.37 11.15
C VAL A 181 -9.68 -25.79 9.70
N ARG A 182 -10.65 -25.20 8.99
CA ARG A 182 -10.87 -25.52 7.57
C ARG A 182 -9.95 -24.67 6.71
N LEU A 183 -8.99 -25.31 6.03
CA LEU A 183 -7.96 -24.62 5.26
C LEU A 183 -8.49 -23.87 4.03
N GLY A 184 -9.66 -24.25 3.52
CA GLY A 184 -10.34 -23.56 2.41
C GLY A 184 -11.28 -22.46 2.84
N ILE A 185 -11.30 -22.08 4.13
CA ILE A 185 -12.07 -20.93 4.60
C ILE A 185 -11.07 -19.92 5.18
N SER A 186 -11.21 -18.66 4.78
CA SER A 186 -10.34 -17.56 5.20
C SER A 186 -11.14 -16.30 5.51
N TRP A 187 -10.46 -15.26 6.00
CA TRP A 187 -11.03 -13.93 6.13
C TRP A 187 -11.69 -13.43 4.84
N LEU A 188 -11.24 -13.88 3.66
CA LEU A 188 -11.81 -13.46 2.39
C LEU A 188 -13.28 -13.89 2.26
N ASP A 189 -13.65 -15.05 2.80
CA ASP A 189 -15.04 -15.53 2.81
C ASP A 189 -15.90 -14.67 3.73
N GLY A 190 -15.40 -14.32 4.92
CA GLY A 190 -16.07 -13.36 5.80
C GLY A 190 -16.22 -11.96 5.18
N ALA A 191 -15.20 -11.50 4.47
CA ALA A 191 -15.27 -10.22 3.76
C ALA A 191 -16.27 -10.25 2.59
N ARG A 192 -16.42 -11.37 1.89
CA ARG A 192 -17.47 -11.59 0.87
C ARG A 192 -18.87 -11.61 1.48
N ASP A 193 -19.03 -12.18 2.66
CA ASP A 193 -20.30 -12.14 3.40
C ASP A 193 -20.66 -10.70 3.75
N ILE A 194 -19.71 -9.90 4.24
CA ILE A 194 -19.89 -8.47 4.50
C ILE A 194 -20.27 -7.71 3.23
N GLN A 195 -19.60 -7.94 2.10
CA GLN A 195 -19.99 -7.31 0.82
C GLN A 195 -21.40 -7.70 0.38
N SER A 196 -21.82 -8.94 0.65
CA SER A 196 -23.19 -9.37 0.40
C SER A 196 -24.17 -8.63 1.33
N TYR A 197 -23.81 -8.43 2.60
CA TYR A 197 -24.63 -7.64 3.53
C TYR A 197 -24.73 -6.17 3.11
N GLU A 198 -23.65 -5.56 2.62
CA GLU A 198 -23.67 -4.19 2.10
C GLU A 198 -24.62 -4.04 0.90
N ARG A 199 -24.70 -5.06 0.04
CA ARG A 199 -25.64 -5.07 -1.10
C ARG A 199 -27.08 -5.32 -0.65
N ASP A 200 -27.28 -6.30 0.22
CA ASP A 200 -28.60 -6.83 0.55
C ASP A 200 -29.31 -6.00 1.64
N ALA A 201 -28.54 -5.48 2.59
CA ALA A 201 -28.98 -4.70 3.74
C ALA A 201 -28.15 -3.41 3.95
N PRO A 202 -28.00 -2.54 2.93
CA PRO A 202 -27.18 -1.33 3.01
C PRO A 202 -27.61 -0.39 4.16
N GLU A 203 -28.86 -0.44 4.60
CA GLU A 203 -29.37 0.35 5.73
C GLU A 203 -28.56 0.11 7.01
N LEU A 204 -28.13 -1.13 7.24
CA LEU A 204 -27.32 -1.50 8.42
C LEU A 204 -25.98 -0.74 8.43
N PHE A 205 -25.44 -0.44 7.26
CA PHE A 205 -24.15 0.21 7.07
C PHE A 205 -24.23 1.74 6.98
N ALA A 206 -25.42 2.32 7.19
CA ALA A 206 -25.62 3.77 7.11
C ALA A 206 -24.84 4.57 8.18
N CYS A 207 -24.50 3.97 9.33
CA CYS A 207 -23.72 4.63 10.39
C CYS A 207 -22.42 3.89 10.74
N HIS A 208 -22.04 2.95 9.88
CA HIS A 208 -20.91 2.04 10.06
C HIS A 208 -19.57 2.73 9.78
N VAL A 209 -18.51 2.38 10.52
CA VAL A 209 -17.15 2.91 10.38
C VAL A 209 -16.29 2.01 9.50
N LEU A 210 -16.00 0.79 9.97
CA LEU A 210 -15.13 -0.20 9.33
C LEU A 210 -15.60 -1.62 9.63
N SER A 211 -15.34 -2.55 8.71
CA SER A 211 -15.67 -3.96 8.84
C SER A 211 -14.39 -4.77 9.07
N ILE A 212 -14.48 -5.88 9.80
CA ILE A 212 -13.39 -6.82 10.04
C ILE A 212 -13.79 -8.21 9.58
N ALA A 213 -12.89 -8.94 8.94
CA ALA A 213 -13.04 -10.35 8.67
C ALA A 213 -11.82 -11.13 9.19
N THR A 214 -12.06 -12.28 9.83
CA THR A 214 -10.97 -13.12 10.34
C THR A 214 -11.37 -14.59 10.46
N GLU A 215 -10.46 -15.49 10.12
CA GLU A 215 -10.53 -16.92 10.42
C GLU A 215 -9.73 -17.31 11.67
N GLY A 216 -9.25 -16.35 12.46
CA GLY A 216 -8.40 -16.61 13.64
C GLY A 216 -6.92 -16.84 13.35
N LYS A 217 -6.51 -16.84 12.07
CA LYS A 217 -5.10 -16.85 11.62
C LYS A 217 -4.67 -15.51 11.05
N SER A 218 -5.56 -14.89 10.27
CA SER A 218 -5.35 -13.57 9.65
C SER A 218 -6.50 -12.67 10.02
N LEU A 219 -6.22 -11.37 10.17
CA LEU A 219 -7.24 -10.34 10.28
C LEU A 219 -7.05 -9.35 9.15
N ARG A 220 -8.18 -8.97 8.53
CA ARG A 220 -8.24 -7.91 7.54
C ARG A 220 -9.43 -7.02 7.83
N TYR A 221 -9.28 -5.74 7.53
CA TYR A 221 -10.36 -4.76 7.67
C TYR A 221 -10.47 -3.88 6.44
N GLY A 222 -11.66 -3.31 6.26
CA GLY A 222 -11.99 -2.44 5.14
C GLY A 222 -13.10 -1.47 5.49
N SER A 223 -13.21 -0.40 4.70
CA SER A 223 -14.38 0.48 4.69
C SER A 223 -15.47 -0.09 3.79
N ILE A 224 -16.68 0.46 3.92
CA ILE A 224 -17.81 0.10 3.04
C ILE A 224 -17.46 0.36 1.57
N GLY A 225 -17.85 -0.56 0.69
CA GLY A 225 -17.57 -0.48 -0.75
C GLY A 225 -16.09 -0.64 -1.15
N LEU A 226 -15.19 -0.96 -0.21
CA LEU A 226 -13.79 -1.21 -0.51
C LEU A 226 -13.62 -2.57 -1.23
N PRO A 227 -12.98 -2.62 -2.41
CA PRO A 227 -12.65 -3.87 -3.08
C PRO A 227 -11.83 -4.82 -2.18
N LEU A 228 -12.11 -6.13 -2.25
CA LEU A 228 -11.52 -7.12 -1.34
C LEU A 228 -9.99 -7.20 -1.41
N ASP A 229 -9.41 -6.96 -2.58
CA ASP A 229 -7.95 -6.89 -2.81
C ASP A 229 -7.29 -5.71 -2.10
N LYS A 230 -8.08 -4.73 -1.64
CA LYS A 230 -7.60 -3.54 -0.90
C LYS A 230 -7.81 -3.63 0.61
N TRP A 231 -8.40 -4.72 1.12
CA TRP A 231 -8.53 -4.93 2.56
C TRP A 231 -7.16 -5.13 3.19
N GLY A 232 -6.89 -4.40 4.27
CA GLY A 232 -5.56 -4.32 4.87
C GLY A 232 -5.48 -5.00 6.23
N PRO A 233 -4.28 -5.38 6.69
CA PRO A 233 -4.08 -5.81 8.06
C PRO A 233 -3.92 -4.64 9.03
N TRP A 234 -3.98 -4.95 10.34
CA TRP A 234 -3.65 -4.01 11.43
C TRP A 234 -2.46 -4.54 12.24
N HIS A 235 -1.22 -4.42 11.74
CA HIS A 235 -0.02 -4.95 12.41
C HIS A 235 0.68 -3.87 13.25
N LEU A 236 0.68 -3.98 14.58
CA LEU A 236 1.45 -3.07 15.44
C LEU A 236 2.93 -3.48 15.63
N SER A 237 3.27 -4.73 15.32
CA SER A 237 4.61 -5.28 15.53
C SER A 237 4.89 -6.45 14.57
N ALA A 238 6.16 -6.75 14.36
CA ALA A 238 6.66 -7.80 13.48
C ALA A 238 6.63 -9.22 14.09
N ALA A 239 5.76 -9.49 15.07
CA ALA A 239 5.71 -10.80 15.73
C ALA A 239 4.97 -11.87 14.91
N ASP A 240 5.32 -13.13 15.13
CA ASP A 240 4.81 -14.29 14.39
C ASP A 240 3.30 -14.55 14.57
N GLY A 241 2.70 -15.09 13.50
CA GLY A 241 1.27 -15.32 13.33
C GLY A 241 0.57 -16.14 14.41
N GLY A 242 -0.76 -16.05 14.45
CA GLY A 242 -1.61 -16.89 15.29
C GLY A 242 -2.63 -16.11 16.13
N LEU A 243 -3.47 -16.84 16.86
CA LEU A 243 -4.63 -16.30 17.58
C LEU A 243 -4.26 -15.19 18.60
N LEU A 244 -3.09 -15.31 19.25
CA LEU A 244 -2.58 -14.31 20.19
C LEU A 244 -2.26 -12.97 19.50
N GLN A 245 -1.59 -13.03 18.34
CA GLN A 245 -1.30 -11.83 17.56
C GLN A 245 -2.60 -11.19 17.07
N ILE A 246 -3.54 -11.98 16.55
CA ILE A 246 -4.87 -11.48 16.17
C ILE A 246 -5.56 -10.81 17.37
N GLY A 247 -5.40 -11.36 18.58
CA GLY A 247 -5.85 -10.73 19.81
C GLY A 247 -5.27 -9.33 20.04
N GLU A 248 -3.97 -9.13 19.84
CA GLU A 248 -3.34 -7.81 19.94
C GLU A 248 -3.86 -6.82 18.89
N GLN A 249 -4.01 -7.28 17.64
CA GLN A 249 -4.54 -6.47 16.54
C GLN A 249 -5.97 -6.00 16.84
N ILE A 250 -6.83 -6.93 17.27
CA ILE A 250 -8.21 -6.64 17.64
C ILE A 250 -8.27 -5.69 18.83
N ARG A 251 -7.50 -5.95 19.90
CA ARG A 251 -7.47 -5.07 21.08
C ARG A 251 -7.04 -3.65 20.72
N SER A 252 -6.06 -3.51 19.83
CA SER A 252 -5.57 -2.21 19.40
C SER A 252 -6.58 -1.46 18.52
N LEU A 253 -7.04 -2.09 17.44
CA LEU A 253 -7.95 -1.49 16.47
C LEU A 253 -9.31 -1.17 17.09
N LEU A 254 -9.83 -2.08 17.93
CA LEU A 254 -11.14 -1.97 18.55
C LEU A 254 -11.09 -1.42 19.98
N HIS A 255 -9.93 -0.92 20.43
CA HIS A 255 -9.90 -0.13 21.65
C HIS A 255 -10.86 1.06 21.48
N PRO A 256 -11.76 1.34 22.45
CA PRO A 256 -12.73 2.43 22.32
C PRO A 256 -12.15 3.78 21.90
N ALA A 257 -11.00 4.15 22.46
CA ALA A 257 -10.30 5.38 22.07
C ALA A 257 -9.82 5.35 20.61
N THR A 258 -9.21 4.25 20.17
CA THR A 258 -8.75 4.07 18.78
C THR A 258 -9.91 4.14 17.79
N LEU A 259 -11.00 3.41 18.06
CA LEU A 259 -12.17 3.39 17.17
C LEU A 259 -12.81 4.79 17.05
N LEU A 260 -12.94 5.50 18.17
CA LEU A 260 -13.47 6.87 18.16
C LEU A 260 -12.53 7.86 17.47
N ASP A 261 -11.22 7.71 17.66
CA ASP A 261 -10.21 8.51 16.96
C ASP A 261 -10.28 8.27 15.44
N ILE A 262 -10.43 7.01 15.01
CA ILE A 262 -10.59 6.65 13.60
C ILE A 262 -11.84 7.28 13.00
N LEU A 263 -12.98 7.21 13.71
CA LEU A 263 -14.22 7.85 13.29
C LEU A 263 -14.07 9.37 13.21
N ALA A 264 -13.45 10.00 14.21
CA ALA A 264 -13.32 11.45 14.28
C ALA A 264 -12.36 12.02 13.23
N HIS A 265 -11.22 11.36 13.01
CA HIS A 265 -10.07 11.98 12.34
C HIS A 265 -9.47 11.14 11.21
N PHE A 266 -9.72 9.83 11.17
CA PHE A 266 -9.11 8.93 10.18
C PHE A 266 -10.10 8.27 9.22
N THR A 267 -11.24 8.93 9.00
CA THR A 267 -12.24 8.54 8.01
C THR A 267 -12.46 9.69 7.02
N LEU A 268 -12.38 9.41 5.73
CA LEU A 268 -12.56 10.40 4.66
C LEU A 268 -13.57 9.90 3.63
N PHE A 269 -14.21 10.85 2.95
CA PHE A 269 -15.04 10.60 1.79
C PHE A 269 -14.45 11.32 0.60
N ALA A 270 -14.29 10.62 -0.51
CA ALA A 270 -13.63 11.11 -1.71
C ALA A 270 -14.44 10.74 -2.95
N THR A 271 -14.17 11.40 -4.06
CA THR A 271 -14.72 11.02 -5.37
C THR A 271 -13.58 10.58 -6.28
N ASP A 272 -13.68 9.40 -6.89
CA ASP A 272 -12.67 8.92 -7.83
C ASP A 272 -12.83 9.55 -9.23
N GLY A 273 -11.87 9.30 -10.12
CA GLY A 273 -11.89 9.79 -11.50
C GLY A 273 -13.07 9.29 -12.35
N GLN A 274 -13.86 8.32 -11.86
CA GLN A 274 -15.09 7.83 -12.50
C GLN A 274 -16.35 8.45 -11.87
N ASN A 275 -16.20 9.51 -11.06
CA ASN A 275 -17.27 10.17 -10.30
C ASN A 275 -17.98 9.26 -9.27
N ARG A 276 -17.31 8.21 -8.78
CA ARG A 276 -17.86 7.35 -7.73
C ARG A 276 -17.42 7.88 -6.36
N ARG A 277 -18.38 7.99 -5.44
CA ARG A 277 -18.09 8.33 -4.04
C ARG A 277 -17.43 7.11 -3.36
N LEU A 278 -16.36 7.34 -2.63
CA LEU A 278 -15.58 6.34 -1.90
C LEU A 278 -15.50 6.71 -0.42
N LYS A 279 -15.48 5.71 0.46
CA LYS A 279 -15.11 5.88 1.86
C LYS A 279 -13.71 5.34 2.09
N ILE A 280 -12.84 6.12 2.72
CA ILE A 280 -11.46 5.77 3.04
C ILE A 280 -11.31 5.75 4.57
N VAL A 281 -10.71 4.69 5.09
CA VAL A 281 -10.25 4.57 6.49
C VAL A 281 -8.74 4.38 6.47
N CYS A 282 -8.04 4.93 7.46
CA CYS A 282 -6.58 4.86 7.53
C CYS A 282 -6.04 3.42 7.60
N ARG A 283 -4.81 3.23 7.13
CA ARG A 283 -3.96 2.09 7.49
C ARG A 283 -3.26 2.32 8.83
N TYR A 284 -2.82 1.26 9.52
CA TYR A 284 -2.25 1.38 10.87
C TYR A 284 -1.05 2.34 10.93
N GLN A 285 -0.13 2.27 9.96
CA GLN A 285 1.05 3.14 9.90
C GLN A 285 0.66 4.61 9.67
N GLN A 286 -0.43 4.86 8.92
CA GLN A 286 -0.94 6.21 8.71
C GLN A 286 -1.56 6.76 10.00
N TYR A 287 -2.26 5.91 10.75
CA TYR A 287 -2.80 6.24 12.07
C TYR A 287 -1.69 6.58 13.06
N GLU A 288 -0.69 5.71 13.20
CA GLU A 288 0.43 5.91 14.12
C GLU A 288 1.25 7.16 13.76
N GLY A 289 1.68 7.29 12.49
CA GLY A 289 2.51 8.40 12.07
C GLY A 289 1.81 9.76 12.22
N ALA A 290 0.52 9.85 11.90
CA ALA A 290 -0.24 11.09 12.09
C ALA A 290 -0.44 11.44 13.57
N ASN A 291 -0.71 10.44 14.43
CA ASN A 291 -0.85 10.66 15.86
C ASN A 291 0.45 11.12 16.50
N LEU A 292 1.58 10.54 16.11
CA LEU A 292 2.90 10.96 16.58
C LEU A 292 3.22 12.43 16.18
N ILE A 293 2.83 12.86 14.97
CA ILE A 293 2.94 14.27 14.57
C ILE A 293 2.07 15.15 15.47
N VAL A 294 0.81 14.78 15.70
CA VAL A 294 -0.13 15.57 16.50
C VAL A 294 0.34 15.72 17.94
N GLU A 295 0.75 14.62 18.57
CA GLU A 295 1.23 14.65 19.95
C GLU A 295 2.50 15.49 20.08
N ARG A 296 3.45 15.39 19.13
CA ARG A 296 4.64 16.25 19.14
C ARG A 296 4.33 17.75 19.11
N VAL A 297 3.33 18.13 18.31
CA VAL A 297 2.91 19.54 18.23
C VAL A 297 2.24 19.98 19.53
N LYS A 298 1.42 19.10 20.15
CA LYS A 298 0.79 19.36 21.45
C LYS A 298 1.79 19.49 22.59
N ASP A 299 2.82 18.64 22.59
CA ASP A 299 3.90 18.65 23.58
C ASP A 299 4.82 19.88 23.45
N GLY A 300 4.75 20.59 22.32
CA GLY A 300 5.47 21.84 22.09
C GLY A 300 6.90 21.69 21.57
N GLY A 301 7.36 20.47 21.31
CA GLY A 301 8.67 20.20 20.72
C GLY A 301 9.07 18.73 20.73
N PRO A 302 10.18 18.36 20.04
CA PRO A 302 10.99 19.20 19.16
C PRO A 302 10.21 19.69 17.93
N ARG A 303 10.51 20.89 17.40
CA ARG A 303 9.80 21.51 16.26
C ARG A 303 10.12 20.88 14.90
N LYS A 304 10.52 19.62 14.91
CA LYS A 304 10.91 18.84 13.74
C LYS A 304 10.54 17.36 13.93
N GLY A 305 10.34 16.66 12.83
CA GLY A 305 10.22 15.20 12.84
C GLY A 305 10.38 14.62 11.43
N LEU A 306 11.03 13.46 11.34
CA LEU A 306 11.25 12.76 10.08
C LEU A 306 10.45 11.45 10.08
N ILE A 307 9.63 11.24 9.06
CA ILE A 307 8.79 10.06 8.88
C ILE A 307 9.29 9.31 7.65
N TRP A 308 9.80 8.10 7.84
CA TRP A 308 10.21 7.23 6.75
C TRP A 308 9.20 6.13 6.53
N HIS A 309 8.36 6.30 5.52
CA HIS A 309 7.34 5.34 5.14
C HIS A 309 7.55 4.93 3.69
N PHE A 310 7.79 3.64 3.46
CA PHE A 310 8.13 3.10 2.16
C PHE A 310 7.16 3.51 1.05
N GLN A 311 7.65 3.59 -0.17
CA GLN A 311 6.87 4.05 -1.31
C GLN A 311 5.62 3.17 -1.53
N GLY A 312 4.43 3.77 -1.43
CA GLY A 312 3.15 3.05 -1.54
C GLY A 312 2.42 2.76 -0.23
N SER A 313 3.01 3.15 0.90
CA SER A 313 2.39 3.19 2.23
C SER A 313 1.18 4.13 2.35
N GLY A 314 1.05 5.12 1.46
CA GLY A 314 0.00 6.13 1.50
C GLY A 314 0.35 7.39 2.32
N LYS A 315 1.61 7.84 2.23
CA LYS A 315 2.12 9.09 2.85
C LYS A 315 1.20 10.31 2.67
N SER A 316 0.61 10.47 1.48
CA SER A 316 -0.29 11.58 1.19
C SER A 316 -1.55 11.57 2.07
N LEU A 317 -2.12 10.38 2.31
CA LEU A 317 -3.26 10.22 3.22
C LEU A 317 -2.86 10.54 4.66
N LEU A 318 -1.69 10.07 5.10
CA LEU A 318 -1.13 10.37 6.42
C LEU A 318 -1.07 11.89 6.65
N MET A 319 -0.53 12.66 5.69
CA MET A 319 -0.48 14.12 5.80
C MET A 319 -1.86 14.76 5.92
N VAL A 320 -2.85 14.29 5.16
CA VAL A 320 -4.23 14.80 5.23
C VAL A 320 -4.85 14.50 6.59
N PHE A 321 -4.71 13.27 7.10
CA PHE A 321 -5.21 12.90 8.42
C PHE A 321 -4.54 13.70 9.54
N ALA A 322 -3.21 13.86 9.49
CA ALA A 322 -2.47 14.69 10.43
C ALA A 322 -2.94 16.15 10.39
N ALA A 323 -3.07 16.73 9.19
CA ALA A 323 -3.51 18.11 9.01
C ALA A 323 -4.93 18.36 9.54
N GLN A 324 -5.87 17.44 9.29
CA GLN A 324 -7.22 17.53 9.83
C GLN A 324 -7.23 17.41 11.35
N LYS A 325 -6.53 16.41 11.90
CA LYS A 325 -6.49 16.17 13.34
C LYS A 325 -5.85 17.34 14.09
N LEU A 326 -4.73 17.89 13.60
CA LEU A 326 -4.08 19.09 14.15
C LEU A 326 -5.04 20.28 14.25
N ARG A 327 -5.82 20.54 13.20
CA ARG A 327 -6.77 21.68 13.17
C ARG A 327 -7.95 21.51 14.13
N LEU A 328 -8.33 20.26 14.39
CA LEU A 328 -9.42 19.92 15.29
C LEU A 328 -9.01 19.89 16.77
N GLN A 329 -7.71 20.00 17.09
CA GLN A 329 -7.26 20.11 18.47
C GLN A 329 -7.56 21.51 19.05
N PRO A 330 -8.40 21.62 20.10
CA PRO A 330 -8.73 22.92 20.69
C PRO A 330 -7.50 23.65 21.26
N GLU A 331 -6.58 22.90 21.85
CA GLU A 331 -5.33 23.37 22.45
C GLU A 331 -4.42 24.08 21.44
N LEU A 332 -4.45 23.64 20.17
CA LEU A 332 -3.65 24.19 19.08
C LEU A 332 -4.30 25.43 18.43
N ARG A 333 -5.51 25.82 18.85
CA ARG A 333 -6.20 27.04 18.37
C ARG A 333 -6.30 27.13 16.84
N ASN A 334 -6.66 26.03 16.19
CA ASN A 334 -6.85 25.92 14.72
C ASN A 334 -5.61 26.40 13.92
N PRO A 335 -4.49 25.64 13.97
CA PRO A 335 -3.26 25.97 13.25
C PRO A 335 -3.45 26.15 11.74
N ALA A 336 -2.54 26.91 11.13
CA ALA A 336 -2.34 26.80 9.68
C ALA A 336 -1.44 25.59 9.40
N VAL A 337 -1.87 24.73 8.47
CA VAL A 337 -1.10 23.53 8.10
C VAL A 337 -0.72 23.63 6.63
N LEU A 338 0.59 23.69 6.34
CA LEU A 338 1.12 23.68 4.99
C LEU A 338 1.47 22.25 4.58
N ILE A 339 0.94 21.79 3.45
CA ILE A 339 1.40 20.57 2.79
C ILE A 339 2.25 21.01 1.59
N VAL A 340 3.55 20.78 1.70
CA VAL A 340 4.54 21.17 0.69
C VAL A 340 4.91 19.95 -0.13
N VAL A 341 4.59 19.99 -1.41
CA VAL A 341 4.94 18.94 -2.36
C VAL A 341 6.07 19.41 -3.27
N ASP A 342 7.03 18.53 -3.55
CA ASP A 342 8.18 18.85 -4.41
C ASP A 342 7.74 19.10 -5.86
N ARG A 343 6.74 18.36 -6.38
CA ARG A 343 6.37 18.41 -7.81
C ARG A 343 4.90 18.75 -8.06
N VAL A 344 4.69 19.37 -9.23
CA VAL A 344 3.36 19.66 -9.81
C VAL A 344 2.56 18.39 -10.12
N ASP A 345 3.22 17.23 -10.22
CA ASP A 345 2.58 15.94 -10.52
C ASP A 345 2.12 15.19 -9.27
N LEU A 346 2.73 15.43 -8.10
CA LEU A 346 2.24 14.84 -6.85
C LEU A 346 0.96 15.55 -6.35
N ASP A 347 0.82 16.80 -6.77
CA ASP A 347 -0.44 17.55 -6.76
C ASP A 347 -1.55 16.74 -7.45
N ALA A 348 -1.25 15.98 -8.51
CA ALA A 348 -2.21 15.12 -9.18
C ALA A 348 -2.55 13.85 -8.39
N GLN A 349 -1.70 13.34 -7.48
CA GLN A 349 -2.01 12.16 -6.68
C GLN A 349 -2.93 12.49 -5.49
N ILE A 350 -2.69 13.63 -4.83
CA ILE A 350 -3.64 14.20 -3.85
C ILE A 350 -4.90 14.67 -4.58
N SER A 351 -4.79 15.36 -5.73
CA SER A 351 -5.96 15.88 -6.46
C SER A 351 -6.78 14.82 -7.21
N SER A 352 -6.19 13.68 -7.61
CA SER A 352 -6.90 12.56 -8.25
C SER A 352 -7.58 11.65 -7.24
N THR A 353 -7.08 11.60 -6.01
CA THR A 353 -7.73 10.88 -4.89
C THR A 353 -8.69 11.79 -4.14
N PHE A 354 -8.47 13.11 -4.14
CA PHE A 354 -9.28 14.09 -3.42
C PHE A 354 -9.51 15.31 -4.28
N HIS A 355 -10.77 15.63 -4.60
CA HIS A 355 -11.06 17.00 -5.00
C HIS A 355 -10.86 17.92 -3.79
N ALA A 356 -10.37 19.14 -3.99
CA ALA A 356 -10.20 20.11 -2.90
C ALA A 356 -11.50 20.39 -2.13
N SER A 357 -12.66 20.12 -2.74
CA SER A 357 -13.99 20.18 -2.13
C SER A 357 -14.27 19.08 -1.11
N ASP A 358 -13.57 17.94 -1.18
CA ASP A 358 -13.82 16.77 -0.34
C ASP A 358 -13.21 16.90 1.06
N VAL A 359 -12.19 17.75 1.21
CA VAL A 359 -11.48 17.95 2.48
C VAL A 359 -11.80 19.35 3.02
N PRO A 360 -12.49 19.46 4.18
CA PRO A 360 -12.85 20.76 4.75
C PRO A 360 -11.64 21.66 5.01
N ASN A 361 -11.75 22.93 4.58
CA ASN A 361 -10.72 23.96 4.74
C ASN A 361 -9.39 23.70 4.02
N LEU A 362 -9.38 22.79 3.04
CA LEU A 362 -8.25 22.62 2.14
C LEU A 362 -8.29 23.68 1.04
N VAL A 363 -7.19 24.39 0.85
CA VAL A 363 -6.99 25.37 -0.21
C VAL A 363 -5.68 25.12 -0.91
N LYS A 364 -5.65 25.41 -2.21
CA LYS A 364 -4.43 25.32 -3.01
C LYS A 364 -3.90 26.71 -3.28
N ALA A 365 -2.60 26.89 -3.08
CA ALA A 365 -1.91 28.10 -3.51
C ALA A 365 -1.58 27.96 -5.01
N GLU A 366 -2.31 28.68 -5.88
CA GLU A 366 -2.12 28.59 -7.33
C GLU A 366 -0.84 29.30 -7.78
N SER A 367 -0.55 30.46 -7.21
CA SER A 367 0.64 31.25 -7.50
C SER A 367 1.50 31.54 -6.26
N ARG A 368 2.68 32.12 -6.49
CA ARG A 368 3.56 32.64 -5.41
C ARG A 368 2.87 33.76 -4.64
N ALA A 369 2.24 34.70 -5.35
CA ALA A 369 1.51 35.80 -4.75
C ALA A 369 0.37 35.30 -3.86
N ASP A 370 -0.32 34.24 -4.27
CA ASP A 370 -1.38 33.63 -3.46
C ASP A 370 -0.82 33.02 -2.18
N LEU A 371 0.30 32.27 -2.27
CA LEU A 371 0.95 31.69 -1.10
C LEU A 371 1.41 32.77 -0.11
N GLU A 372 2.07 33.82 -0.60
CA GLU A 372 2.50 34.93 0.24
C GLU A 372 1.32 35.65 0.89
N LEU A 373 0.25 35.89 0.13
CA LEU A 373 -0.96 36.51 0.66
C LEU A 373 -1.57 35.65 1.78
N MET A 374 -1.75 34.35 1.54
CA MET A 374 -2.31 33.42 2.52
C MET A 374 -1.47 33.37 3.81
N LEU A 375 -0.14 33.34 3.68
CA LEU A 375 0.76 33.29 4.83
C LEU A 375 0.81 34.63 5.57
N ARG A 376 0.93 35.76 4.88
CA ARG A 376 0.96 37.10 5.49
C ARG A 376 -0.37 37.48 6.15
N GLN A 377 -1.49 36.99 5.62
CA GLN A 377 -2.82 37.17 6.21
C GLN A 377 -3.14 36.14 7.30
N ASP A 378 -2.19 35.25 7.64
CA ASP A 378 -2.35 34.25 8.69
C ASP A 378 -3.57 33.34 8.49
N LEU A 379 -3.77 32.89 7.24
CA LEU A 379 -4.94 32.11 6.85
C LEU A 379 -4.92 30.73 7.52
N ARG A 380 -5.85 30.51 8.47
CA ARG A 380 -5.98 29.27 9.29
C ARG A 380 -6.64 28.11 8.54
N LYS A 381 -5.99 27.65 7.47
CA LYS A 381 -6.45 26.58 6.56
C LYS A 381 -5.37 25.51 6.35
N ILE A 382 -5.76 24.42 5.68
CA ILE A 382 -4.82 23.44 5.13
C ILE A 382 -4.41 23.96 3.74
N ILE A 383 -3.16 24.39 3.58
CA ILE A 383 -2.66 25.02 2.35
C ILE A 383 -1.76 24.03 1.62
N ILE A 384 -2.17 23.60 0.43
CA ILE A 384 -1.33 22.83 -0.48
C ILE A 384 -0.48 23.80 -1.31
N THR A 385 0.83 23.59 -1.32
CA THR A 385 1.78 24.40 -2.07
C THR A 385 2.94 23.58 -2.60
N THR A 386 3.73 24.17 -3.50
CA THR A 386 4.96 23.56 -4.01
C THR A 386 6.18 24.26 -3.44
N ILE A 387 7.29 23.53 -3.27
CA ILE A 387 8.53 24.12 -2.72
C ILE A 387 9.06 25.28 -3.58
N PHE A 388 8.88 25.20 -4.91
CA PHE A 388 9.32 26.24 -5.86
C PHE A 388 8.67 27.61 -5.64
N LYS A 389 7.53 27.67 -4.92
CA LYS A 389 6.88 28.94 -4.61
C LYS A 389 7.64 29.75 -3.55
N PHE A 390 8.58 29.13 -2.82
CA PHE A 390 9.47 29.82 -1.87
C PHE A 390 10.75 30.39 -2.50
N GLY A 391 11.03 30.10 -3.77
CA GLY A 391 12.35 30.37 -4.37
C GLY A 391 12.77 31.83 -4.50
N GLU A 392 11.82 32.76 -4.52
CA GLU A 392 12.06 34.22 -4.62
C GLU A 392 11.64 34.96 -3.35
N VAL A 393 11.29 34.25 -2.28
CA VAL A 393 10.93 34.88 -1.00
C VAL A 393 12.16 35.64 -0.48
N GLY A 394 12.00 36.94 -0.21
CA GLY A 394 13.09 37.85 0.14
C GLY A 394 13.92 38.39 -1.04
N GLY A 395 13.51 38.10 -2.29
CA GLY A 395 14.08 38.72 -3.50
C GLY A 395 13.77 40.23 -3.58
N ASN A 396 14.58 40.97 -4.33
CA ASN A 396 14.40 42.41 -4.58
C ASN A 396 14.39 43.31 -3.32
N GLY A 397 15.09 42.92 -2.25
CA GLY A 397 15.23 43.71 -1.03
C GLY A 397 14.04 43.61 -0.06
N GLN A 398 13.12 42.67 -0.27
CA GLN A 398 12.04 42.38 0.68
C GLN A 398 12.52 41.46 1.81
N SER A 399 11.85 41.52 2.97
CA SER A 399 12.13 40.59 4.06
C SER A 399 11.81 39.15 3.64
N PRO A 400 12.70 38.18 3.89
CA PRO A 400 12.39 36.77 3.66
C PRO A 400 11.29 36.27 4.60
N LEU A 401 11.03 36.97 5.72
CA LEU A 401 9.99 36.61 6.67
C LEU A 401 8.59 36.81 6.06
N LEU A 402 7.82 35.71 5.96
CA LEU A 402 6.41 35.75 5.56
C LEU A 402 5.49 35.72 6.77
N ASN A 403 5.77 34.84 7.74
CA ASN A 403 4.97 34.72 8.97
C ASN A 403 5.83 34.12 10.08
N ASP A 404 5.90 34.79 11.24
CA ASP A 404 6.64 34.39 12.43
C ASP A 404 5.77 33.67 13.49
N SER A 405 4.50 33.38 13.18
CA SER A 405 3.60 32.61 14.03
C SER A 405 4.21 31.23 14.35
N ASP A 406 4.17 30.87 15.63
CA ASP A 406 4.54 29.54 16.12
C ASP A 406 3.45 28.48 15.86
N ASN A 407 2.23 28.94 15.52
CA ASN A 407 1.07 28.12 15.20
C ASN A 407 0.95 27.78 13.70
N ILE A 408 2.08 27.43 13.09
CA ILE A 408 2.19 26.96 11.70
C ILE A 408 2.87 25.59 11.72
N ILE A 409 2.24 24.61 11.07
CA ILE A 409 2.81 23.27 10.89
C ILE A 409 3.04 23.06 9.39
N VAL A 410 4.23 22.58 9.03
CA VAL A 410 4.62 22.30 7.65
C VAL A 410 4.89 20.81 7.53
N LEU A 411 4.16 20.14 6.64
CA LEU A 411 4.33 18.75 6.24
C LEU A 411 4.96 18.74 4.84
N VAL A 412 6.16 18.22 4.72
CA VAL A 412 6.94 18.21 3.48
C VAL A 412 6.98 16.79 2.93
N ASP A 413 6.51 16.59 1.70
CA ASP A 413 6.66 15.30 1.00
C ASP A 413 8.00 15.20 0.25
N GLU A 414 8.54 13.99 0.19
CA GLU A 414 9.88 13.67 -0.35
C GLU A 414 10.94 14.66 0.18
N ALA A 415 11.03 14.71 1.51
CA ALA A 415 11.79 15.70 2.27
C ALA A 415 13.27 15.81 1.87
N HIS A 416 13.89 14.73 1.38
CA HIS A 416 15.26 14.72 0.87
C HIS A 416 15.45 15.64 -0.34
N ARG A 417 14.47 15.71 -1.25
CA ARG A 417 14.52 16.56 -2.45
C ARG A 417 14.33 18.04 -2.13
N THR A 418 13.48 18.32 -1.14
CA THR A 418 13.17 19.68 -0.69
C THR A 418 14.40 20.38 -0.07
N GLN A 419 15.38 19.61 0.40
CA GLN A 419 16.63 20.14 0.96
C GLN A 419 17.78 20.23 -0.06
N GLU A 420 17.60 19.77 -1.30
CA GLU A 420 18.58 19.94 -2.36
C GLU A 420 18.54 21.39 -2.87
N GLY A 421 19.42 22.24 -2.31
CA GLY A 421 19.61 23.63 -2.72
C GLY A 421 19.09 24.67 -1.72
N ASP A 422 18.86 25.90 -2.20
CA ASP A 422 18.54 27.08 -1.37
C ASP A 422 17.06 27.17 -0.96
N LEU A 423 16.17 26.38 -1.56
CA LEU A 423 14.72 26.48 -1.35
C LEU A 423 14.28 26.09 0.06
N GLY A 424 14.80 25.00 0.61
CA GLY A 424 14.51 24.57 1.98
C GLY A 424 15.03 25.57 3.04
N MET A 425 16.12 26.28 2.74
CA MET A 425 16.62 27.37 3.59
C MET A 425 15.70 28.59 3.52
N LYS A 426 15.25 28.99 2.33
CA LYS A 426 14.29 30.09 2.13
C LYS A 426 12.95 29.84 2.82
N MET A 427 12.41 28.62 2.72
CA MET A 427 11.16 28.25 3.41
C MET A 427 11.31 28.39 4.93
N ARG A 428 12.43 27.94 5.50
CA ARG A 428 12.70 28.09 6.94
C ARG A 428 12.91 29.55 7.35
N ALA A 429 13.58 30.35 6.52
CA ALA A 429 13.69 31.80 6.75
C ALA A 429 12.33 32.51 6.68
N ALA A 430 11.41 32.00 5.85
CA ALA A 430 10.06 32.53 5.70
C ALA A 430 9.13 32.18 6.86
N LEU A 431 9.33 31.02 7.48
CA LEU A 431 8.51 30.44 8.54
C LEU A 431 9.39 29.97 9.71
N PRO A 432 10.10 30.88 10.41
CA PRO A 432 11.18 30.53 11.34
C PRO A 432 10.70 29.76 12.58
N ASN A 433 9.44 29.93 12.97
CA ASN A 433 8.87 29.30 14.15
C ASN A 433 7.95 28.10 13.82
N ALA A 434 7.84 27.67 12.56
CA ALA A 434 6.95 26.57 12.20
C ALA A 434 7.47 25.20 12.71
N PHE A 435 6.54 24.28 13.00
CA PHE A 435 6.87 22.86 13.12
C PHE A 435 7.14 22.27 11.74
N LEU A 436 8.23 21.53 11.56
CA LEU A 436 8.66 21.00 10.26
C LEU A 436 8.71 19.48 10.28
N PHE A 437 7.75 18.84 9.63
CA PHE A 437 7.74 17.39 9.46
C PHE A 437 8.09 17.02 8.03
N GLY A 438 9.09 16.15 7.87
CA GLY A 438 9.50 15.62 6.58
C GLY A 438 9.02 14.18 6.41
N LEU A 439 8.35 13.87 5.30
CA LEU A 439 8.00 12.51 4.91
C LEU A 439 8.90 12.07 3.76
N THR A 440 9.39 10.83 3.79
CA THR A 440 10.19 10.25 2.71
C THR A 440 9.78 8.82 2.41
N GLY A 441 9.81 8.45 1.12
CA GLY A 441 9.66 7.07 0.65
C GLY A 441 10.93 6.24 0.68
N THR A 442 12.10 6.90 0.77
CA THR A 442 13.42 6.25 0.68
C THR A 442 14.19 6.39 1.98
N PRO A 443 14.95 5.36 2.37
CA PRO A 443 15.91 5.48 3.46
C PRO A 443 16.90 6.61 3.12
N ILE A 444 17.14 7.48 4.08
CA ILE A 444 18.08 8.59 3.94
C ILE A 444 19.44 8.07 4.39
N ASN A 445 20.42 7.99 3.49
CA ASN A 445 21.78 7.54 3.82
C ASN A 445 22.42 8.49 4.86
N LYS A 446 23.35 7.99 5.69
CA LYS A 446 24.16 8.84 6.61
C LYS A 446 24.90 10.00 5.90
N ARG A 447 25.02 9.93 4.57
CA ARG A 447 25.60 10.99 3.71
C ARG A 447 24.61 12.14 3.45
N GLU A 448 23.30 11.93 3.52
CA GLU A 448 22.27 12.97 3.42
C GLU A 448 22.09 13.72 4.77
N ARG A 449 23.20 14.25 5.30
CA ARG A 449 23.23 15.02 6.57
C ARG A 449 22.18 16.13 6.62
N ASN A 450 21.84 16.72 5.47
CA ASN A 450 20.91 17.84 5.39
C ASN A 450 19.47 17.46 5.77
N THR A 451 19.00 16.27 5.40
CA THR A 451 17.61 15.85 5.68
C THR A 451 17.43 15.51 7.16
N PHE A 452 18.37 14.76 7.74
CA PHE A 452 18.40 14.51 9.19
C PHE A 452 18.61 15.79 10.00
N PHE A 453 19.47 16.69 9.54
CA PHE A 453 19.64 17.99 10.19
C PHE A 453 18.34 18.81 10.18
N ALA A 454 17.63 18.83 9.05
CA ALA A 454 16.42 19.64 8.87
C ALA A 454 15.20 19.06 9.60
N PHE A 455 15.03 17.73 9.59
CA PHE A 455 13.79 17.09 10.05
C PHE A 455 14.00 16.02 11.13
N GLY A 456 15.16 15.36 11.16
CA GLY A 456 15.45 14.33 12.17
C GLY A 456 15.72 14.93 13.55
N SER A 457 15.38 14.18 14.60
CA SER A 457 15.62 14.57 16.00
C SER A 457 16.48 13.52 16.70
N ASP A 458 17.43 13.95 17.53
CA ASP A 458 18.24 13.04 18.35
C ASP A 458 17.40 12.38 19.48
N GLU A 459 16.20 12.91 19.75
CA GLU A 459 15.22 12.34 20.67
C GLU A 459 14.39 11.22 20.05
N ASP A 460 14.43 11.07 18.73
CA ASP A 460 13.69 10.05 17.99
C ASP A 460 14.56 8.82 17.72
N ASP A 461 13.95 7.63 17.68
CA ASP A 461 14.67 6.38 17.43
C ASP A 461 15.30 6.39 16.02
N ASN A 462 16.63 6.28 15.98
CA ASN A 462 17.45 6.44 14.76
C ASN A 462 17.15 7.73 13.97
N GLY A 463 16.65 8.78 14.63
CA GLY A 463 16.29 10.05 14.01
C GLY A 463 14.94 10.08 13.29
N TYR A 464 14.15 9.00 13.36
CA TYR A 464 12.83 8.89 12.74
C TYR A 464 11.72 8.91 13.78
N LEU A 465 10.78 9.86 13.63
CA LEU A 465 9.56 9.90 14.43
C LEU A 465 8.69 8.68 14.17
N SER A 466 8.60 8.23 12.92
CA SER A 466 7.85 7.04 12.53
C SER A 466 8.52 6.35 11.36
N ARG A 467 8.59 5.01 11.43
CA ARG A 467 9.23 4.15 10.44
C ARG A 467 8.26 3.06 9.96
N TYR A 468 8.19 2.90 8.65
CA TYR A 468 7.51 1.80 7.95
C TYR A 468 8.37 1.45 6.74
N GLY A 469 9.17 0.40 6.85
CA GLY A 469 10.18 0.00 5.88
C GLY A 469 9.64 -0.82 4.72
N PHE A 470 10.57 -1.35 3.93
CA PHE A 470 10.27 -2.21 2.78
C PHE A 470 9.65 -3.54 3.21
N GLU A 471 10.18 -4.14 4.28
CA GLU A 471 9.72 -5.42 4.81
C GLU A 471 8.29 -5.35 5.30
N GLU A 472 7.93 -4.34 6.10
CA GLU A 472 6.54 -4.15 6.52
C GLU A 472 5.64 -3.90 5.31
N SER A 473 6.13 -3.15 4.32
CA SER A 473 5.39 -2.90 3.09
C SER A 473 5.04 -4.17 2.30
N ILE A 474 5.96 -5.14 2.23
CA ILE A 474 5.72 -6.44 1.60
C ILE A 474 4.82 -7.31 2.48
N ARG A 475 5.15 -7.44 3.77
CA ARG A 475 4.39 -8.24 4.75
C ARG A 475 2.90 -7.87 4.74
N ASP A 476 2.63 -6.57 4.67
CA ASP A 476 1.27 -6.04 4.76
C ASP A 476 0.56 -6.00 3.39
N GLY A 477 1.24 -6.42 2.31
CA GLY A 477 0.71 -6.38 0.94
C GLY A 477 0.52 -4.96 0.40
N ALA A 478 1.19 -3.95 0.98
CA ALA A 478 1.16 -2.58 0.47
C ALA A 478 1.99 -2.44 -0.82
N THR A 479 3.04 -3.25 -0.96
CA THR A 479 3.85 -3.41 -2.17
C THR A 479 4.18 -4.89 -2.39
N LEU A 480 4.55 -5.23 -3.62
CA LEU A 480 5.02 -6.56 -3.99
C LEU A 480 6.55 -6.70 -3.82
N PRO A 481 7.08 -7.93 -3.79
CA PRO A 481 8.52 -8.18 -3.93
C PRO A 481 9.10 -7.65 -5.25
N LEU A 482 10.42 -7.46 -5.29
CA LEU A 482 11.17 -7.06 -6.49
C LEU A 482 12.10 -8.19 -6.93
N HIS A 483 12.01 -8.58 -8.19
CA HIS A 483 12.89 -9.57 -8.82
C HIS A 483 13.90 -8.85 -9.70
N PHE A 484 15.16 -9.30 -9.66
CA PHE A 484 16.23 -8.72 -10.43
C PHE A 484 16.79 -9.77 -11.39
N GLU A 485 16.85 -9.38 -12.65
CA GLU A 485 17.43 -10.21 -13.70
C GLU A 485 18.60 -9.44 -14.32
N PRO A 486 19.84 -9.73 -13.90
CA PRO A 486 20.99 -9.15 -14.55
C PRO A 486 21.10 -9.73 -15.97
N ARG A 487 21.08 -8.84 -16.96
CA ARG A 487 21.33 -9.15 -18.37
C ARG A 487 22.57 -8.41 -18.82
N LEU A 488 23.68 -8.75 -18.17
CA LEU A 488 25.00 -8.30 -18.57
C LEU A 488 25.27 -8.92 -19.95
N HIS A 489 25.08 -8.12 -21.00
CA HIS A 489 25.66 -8.49 -22.29
C HIS A 489 27.17 -8.52 -22.09
N GLU A 490 27.79 -9.67 -22.32
CA GLU A 490 29.23 -9.79 -22.57
C GLU A 490 29.56 -9.07 -23.88
N LEU A 491 29.42 -7.76 -23.88
CA LEU A 491 30.26 -6.95 -24.72
C LEU A 491 31.63 -7.00 -24.05
N HIS A 492 32.40 -8.03 -24.39
CA HIS A 492 33.85 -7.96 -24.42
C HIS A 492 34.20 -6.77 -25.32
N ILE A 493 34.13 -5.56 -24.77
CA ILE A 493 34.60 -4.38 -25.47
C ILE A 493 36.11 -4.45 -25.35
N ASP A 494 36.73 -5.10 -26.32
CA ASP A 494 38.17 -5.17 -26.41
C ASP A 494 38.69 -3.73 -26.43
N ARG A 495 39.51 -3.37 -25.43
CA ARG A 495 39.97 -1.98 -25.24
C ARG A 495 40.63 -1.44 -26.50
N THR A 496 41.22 -2.32 -27.29
CA THR A 496 41.78 -2.05 -28.62
C THR A 496 40.71 -1.61 -29.64
N THR A 497 39.62 -2.36 -29.82
CA THR A 497 38.50 -1.95 -30.70
C THR A 497 37.83 -0.65 -30.26
N LEU A 498 37.85 -0.37 -28.96
CA LEU A 498 37.33 0.85 -28.34
C LEU A 498 38.20 2.06 -28.66
N ASP A 499 39.52 1.90 -28.50
CA ASP A 499 40.51 2.91 -28.84
C ASP A 499 40.57 3.15 -30.35
N GLU A 500 40.34 2.11 -31.18
CA GLU A 500 40.23 2.21 -32.63
C GLU A 500 38.98 2.97 -33.08
N ALA A 501 37.79 2.62 -32.56
CA ALA A 501 36.55 3.32 -32.88
C ALA A 501 36.57 4.78 -32.39
N PHE A 502 37.17 5.03 -31.23
CA PHE A 502 37.38 6.39 -30.71
C PHE A 502 38.41 7.15 -31.54
N ALA A 503 39.49 6.50 -32.00
CA ALA A 503 40.49 7.11 -32.88
C ALA A 503 39.92 7.43 -34.26
N GLU A 504 39.04 6.58 -34.81
CA GLU A 504 38.36 6.78 -36.09
C GLU A 504 37.36 7.95 -36.01
N MET A 505 36.50 7.99 -34.99
CA MET A 505 35.57 9.10 -34.75
C MET A 505 36.27 10.43 -34.46
N THR A 506 37.48 10.40 -33.91
CA THR A 506 38.26 11.60 -33.58
C THR A 506 39.36 11.91 -34.59
N SER A 507 39.44 11.19 -35.71
CA SER A 507 40.51 11.30 -36.71
C SER A 507 40.64 12.69 -37.36
N GLY A 508 39.59 13.53 -37.27
CA GLY A 508 39.56 14.90 -37.79
C GLY A 508 39.60 16.02 -36.74
N LEU A 509 39.75 15.71 -35.45
CA LEU A 509 39.72 16.70 -34.36
C LEU A 509 41.13 17.06 -33.88
N SER A 510 41.36 18.33 -33.55
CA SER A 510 42.61 18.78 -32.91
C SER A 510 42.77 18.20 -31.50
N ASN A 511 44.01 18.15 -30.98
CA ASN A 511 44.26 17.61 -29.63
C ASN A 511 43.49 18.35 -28.52
N GLU A 512 43.24 19.65 -28.67
CA GLU A 512 42.39 20.44 -27.75
C GLU A 512 40.90 20.07 -27.85
N GLU A 513 40.41 19.74 -29.05
CA GLU A 513 39.03 19.29 -29.26
C GLU A 513 38.82 17.86 -28.78
N LYS A 514 39.82 16.98 -28.93
CA LYS A 514 39.81 15.62 -28.36
C LYS A 514 39.77 15.65 -26.84
N GLU A 515 40.55 16.52 -26.20
CA GLU A 515 40.50 16.71 -24.74
C GLU A 515 39.17 17.32 -24.28
N LYS A 516 38.58 18.25 -25.04
CA LYS A 516 37.24 18.79 -24.74
C LYS A 516 36.14 17.75 -24.92
N LEU A 517 36.20 16.93 -25.97
CA LEU A 517 35.25 15.85 -26.22
C LEU A 517 35.36 14.75 -25.16
N SER A 518 36.59 14.39 -24.76
CA SER A 518 36.87 13.48 -23.64
C SER A 518 36.43 14.02 -22.28
N ARG A 519 36.34 15.34 -22.11
CA ARG A 519 35.79 16.00 -20.91
C ARG A 519 34.28 16.22 -20.96
N ALA A 520 33.67 16.24 -22.15
CA ALA A 520 32.26 16.52 -22.37
C ALA A 520 31.37 15.27 -22.53
N VAL A 521 31.94 14.15 -22.95
CA VAL A 521 31.24 12.85 -23.04
C VAL A 521 32.03 11.86 -22.21
N SER A 522 31.50 11.41 -21.07
CA SER A 522 32.05 10.24 -20.37
C SER A 522 32.23 9.13 -21.40
N ARG A 523 33.38 8.45 -21.44
CA ARG A 523 33.62 7.26 -22.30
C ARG A 523 32.43 6.28 -22.30
N MET A 524 31.73 6.22 -21.18
CA MET A 524 30.46 5.51 -20.97
C MET A 524 29.31 5.93 -21.91
N GLY A 525 29.10 7.22 -22.17
CA GLY A 525 27.99 7.71 -23.00
C GLY A 525 28.12 7.36 -24.48
N VAL A 526 29.36 7.25 -25.01
CA VAL A 526 29.61 6.75 -26.37
C VAL A 526 29.38 5.23 -26.42
N LEU A 527 29.82 4.51 -25.39
CA LEU A 527 29.66 3.07 -25.29
C LEU A 527 28.21 2.62 -25.19
N ILE A 528 27.42 3.28 -24.34
CA ILE A 528 26.01 2.97 -24.15
C ILE A 528 25.21 3.17 -25.45
N LYS A 529 25.56 4.21 -26.23
CA LYS A 529 24.89 4.57 -27.49
C LYS A 529 25.44 3.87 -28.73
N PHE A 530 26.35 2.91 -28.57
CA PHE A 530 26.91 2.17 -29.69
C PHE A 530 25.81 1.36 -30.41
N GLU A 531 25.66 1.56 -31.72
CA GLU A 531 24.51 1.07 -32.49
C GLU A 531 24.30 -0.45 -32.37
N LYS A 532 25.39 -1.23 -32.42
CA LYS A 532 25.31 -2.69 -32.24
C LYS A 532 24.85 -3.09 -30.83
N ARG A 533 25.23 -2.33 -29.79
CA ARG A 533 24.78 -2.57 -28.42
C ARG A 533 23.30 -2.25 -28.28
N VAL A 534 22.87 -1.08 -28.78
CA VAL A 534 21.46 -0.67 -28.75
C VAL A 534 20.59 -1.69 -29.48
N ALA A 535 21.02 -2.18 -30.65
CA ALA A 535 20.35 -3.24 -31.39
C ALA A 535 20.21 -4.54 -30.58
N ALA A 536 21.30 -5.01 -29.96
CA ALA A 536 21.28 -6.21 -29.13
C ALA A 536 20.34 -6.06 -27.92
N VAL A 537 20.44 -4.94 -27.20
CA VAL A 537 19.58 -4.66 -26.03
C VAL A 537 18.11 -4.53 -26.46
N CYS A 538 17.78 -3.83 -27.54
CA CYS A 538 16.39 -3.67 -27.99
C CYS A 538 15.78 -5.00 -28.47
N ALA A 539 16.56 -5.84 -29.17
CA ALA A 539 16.12 -7.16 -29.58
C ALA A 539 15.83 -8.06 -28.36
N ASP A 540 16.68 -7.98 -27.34
CA ASP A 540 16.50 -8.68 -26.07
C ASP A 540 15.26 -8.19 -25.31
N ILE A 541 15.11 -6.87 -25.14
CA ILE A 541 13.92 -6.24 -24.52
C ILE A 541 12.65 -6.72 -25.20
N ALA A 542 12.58 -6.66 -26.54
CA ALA A 542 11.40 -7.03 -27.31
C ALA A 542 11.05 -8.51 -27.12
N THR A 543 12.06 -9.39 -27.20
CA THR A 543 11.89 -10.84 -27.01
C THR A 543 11.41 -11.17 -25.60
N HIS A 544 12.11 -10.66 -24.59
CA HIS A 544 11.76 -10.86 -23.19
C HIS A 544 10.35 -10.33 -22.88
N PHE A 545 10.01 -9.14 -23.37
CA PHE A 545 8.70 -8.53 -23.14
C PHE A 545 7.57 -9.38 -23.72
N GLN A 546 7.70 -9.82 -24.97
CA GLN A 546 6.71 -10.63 -25.66
C GLN A 546 6.54 -12.02 -25.06
N GLN A 547 7.59 -12.59 -24.47
CA GLN A 547 7.57 -13.95 -23.91
C GLN A 547 7.10 -13.99 -22.45
N HIS A 548 7.47 -13.00 -21.62
CA HIS A 548 7.29 -13.09 -20.17
C HIS A 548 6.33 -12.06 -19.58
N VAL A 549 6.11 -10.92 -20.24
CA VAL A 549 5.36 -9.79 -19.64
C VAL A 549 4.03 -9.58 -20.36
N ALA A 550 4.06 -9.41 -21.69
CA ALA A 550 2.86 -9.17 -22.49
C ALA A 550 1.79 -10.29 -22.40
N PRO A 551 2.13 -11.59 -22.35
CA PRO A 551 1.14 -12.66 -22.23
C PRO A 551 0.32 -12.62 -20.94
N ASN A 552 0.89 -12.02 -19.89
CA ASN A 552 0.24 -11.83 -18.60
C ASN A 552 -0.57 -10.52 -18.53
N GLY A 553 -0.65 -9.76 -19.63
CA GLY A 553 -1.39 -8.50 -19.71
C GLY A 553 -0.73 -7.32 -18.99
N PHE A 554 0.57 -7.42 -18.67
CA PHE A 554 1.32 -6.35 -18.02
C PHE A 554 2.10 -5.49 -19.02
N LYS A 555 2.54 -4.32 -18.55
CA LYS A 555 3.28 -3.34 -19.34
C LYS A 555 4.68 -3.10 -18.80
N GLY A 556 5.52 -2.46 -19.61
CA GLY A 556 6.94 -2.23 -19.29
C GLY A 556 7.40 -0.79 -19.46
N MET A 557 8.55 -0.49 -18.88
CA MET A 557 9.23 0.80 -19.01
C MET A 557 10.71 0.59 -19.33
N VAL A 558 11.23 1.34 -20.30
CA VAL A 558 12.64 1.31 -20.71
C VAL A 558 13.29 2.61 -20.27
N VAL A 559 14.28 2.52 -19.39
CA VAL A 559 14.99 3.66 -18.82
C VAL A 559 16.35 3.80 -19.50
N THR A 560 16.51 4.81 -20.34
CA THR A 560 17.71 5.05 -21.14
C THR A 560 18.59 6.14 -20.55
N PHE A 561 19.86 6.14 -20.95
CA PHE A 561 20.88 7.07 -20.46
C PHE A 561 20.52 8.55 -20.63
N ASP A 562 20.27 8.99 -21.86
CA ASP A 562 19.92 10.37 -22.22
C ASP A 562 18.77 10.45 -23.23
N GLN A 563 18.34 11.67 -23.58
CA GLN A 563 17.18 11.87 -24.47
C GLN A 563 17.45 11.34 -25.87
N GLU A 564 18.69 11.42 -26.35
CA GLU A 564 19.10 10.88 -27.64
C GLU A 564 18.99 9.35 -27.64
N SER A 565 19.39 8.68 -26.55
CA SER A 565 19.18 7.25 -26.38
C SER A 565 17.71 6.86 -26.48
N CYS A 566 16.76 7.66 -25.98
CA CYS A 566 15.33 7.33 -26.14
C CYS A 566 14.92 7.22 -27.61
N LEU A 567 15.44 8.12 -28.46
CA LEU A 567 15.13 8.12 -29.89
C LEU A 567 15.76 6.91 -30.59
N LEU A 568 17.00 6.56 -30.23
CA LEU A 568 17.69 5.37 -30.75
C LEU A 568 16.94 4.10 -30.38
N TYR A 569 16.56 3.96 -29.11
CA TYR A 569 15.78 2.82 -28.61
C TYR A 569 14.41 2.74 -29.29
N LYS A 570 13.72 3.87 -29.50
CA LYS A 570 12.44 3.88 -30.23
C LYS A 570 12.59 3.38 -31.65
N ALA A 571 13.55 3.92 -32.39
CA ALA A 571 13.80 3.54 -33.78
C ALA A 571 14.19 2.05 -33.91
N GLU A 572 14.91 1.52 -32.93
CA GLU A 572 15.32 0.12 -32.91
C GLU A 572 14.19 -0.82 -32.49
N LEU A 573 13.46 -0.50 -31.42
CA LEU A 573 12.31 -1.29 -30.96
C LEU A 573 11.20 -1.37 -32.03
N ASP A 574 11.02 -0.34 -32.85
CA ASP A 574 10.05 -0.35 -33.97
C ASP A 574 10.38 -1.37 -35.06
N LYS A 575 11.59 -1.93 -35.07
CA LYS A 575 11.98 -3.04 -35.96
C LYS A 575 11.53 -4.40 -35.40
N HIS A 576 11.31 -4.49 -34.09
CA HIS A 576 10.98 -5.74 -33.38
C HIS A 576 9.54 -5.79 -32.88
N LEU A 577 8.93 -4.64 -32.62
CA LEU A 577 7.58 -4.47 -32.11
C LEU A 577 6.76 -3.57 -33.05
N PRO A 578 5.42 -3.68 -33.05
CA PRO A 578 4.58 -2.72 -33.76
C PRO A 578 4.90 -1.27 -33.31
N PRO A 579 4.98 -0.29 -34.22
CA PRO A 579 5.39 1.08 -33.88
C PRO A 579 4.53 1.76 -32.80
N GLU A 580 3.27 1.35 -32.66
CA GLU A 580 2.31 1.82 -31.66
C GLU A 580 2.51 1.17 -30.27
N ALA A 581 3.27 0.08 -30.18
CA ALA A 581 3.49 -0.67 -28.94
C ALA A 581 4.44 0.06 -27.97
N SER A 582 5.23 1.02 -28.45
CA SER A 582 6.13 1.82 -27.62
C SER A 582 5.99 3.31 -27.91
N ASP A 583 6.25 4.17 -26.92
CA ASP A 583 6.34 5.62 -27.11
C ASP A 583 7.36 6.26 -26.15
N VAL A 584 7.92 7.40 -26.54
CA VAL A 584 8.95 8.14 -25.80
C VAL A 584 8.31 9.24 -24.98
N VAL A 585 8.66 9.33 -23.69
CA VAL A 585 8.20 10.39 -22.78
C VAL A 585 9.40 11.14 -22.21
N ILE A 586 9.65 12.34 -22.75
CA ILE A 586 10.77 13.22 -22.40
C ILE A 586 10.29 14.67 -22.31
N SER A 587 11.07 15.52 -21.63
CA SER A 587 10.86 16.97 -21.64
C SER A 587 11.97 17.61 -22.47
N ALA A 588 11.65 18.08 -23.68
CA ALA A 588 12.61 18.81 -24.51
C ALA A 588 12.98 20.13 -23.80
N SER A 589 14.26 20.28 -23.44
CA SER A 589 14.79 21.49 -22.83
C SER A 589 16.10 21.87 -23.52
N GLY A 590 16.64 23.08 -23.31
CA GLY A 590 17.97 23.41 -23.83
C GLY A 590 18.14 23.28 -25.35
N LYS A 591 19.11 22.47 -25.79
CA LYS A 591 19.51 22.31 -27.21
C LYS A 591 18.58 21.39 -28.00
N GLU A 592 17.85 20.54 -27.28
CA GLU A 592 16.86 19.60 -27.80
C GLU A 592 15.58 20.34 -28.21
N LYS A 593 15.30 21.48 -27.54
CA LYS A 593 14.18 22.36 -27.87
C LYS A 593 14.43 23.07 -29.20
N GLY A 594 13.74 22.64 -30.26
CA GLY A 594 13.87 23.18 -31.62
C GLY A 594 14.58 22.25 -32.61
N ASP A 595 15.14 21.12 -32.15
CA ASP A 595 15.57 20.04 -33.03
C ASP A 595 14.34 19.25 -33.52
N LYS A 596 14.20 19.11 -34.84
CA LYS A 596 13.08 18.43 -35.49
C LYS A 596 12.92 16.97 -35.05
N ARG A 597 14.01 16.31 -34.63
CA ARG A 597 13.96 14.91 -34.15
C ARG A 597 13.14 14.75 -32.88
N TYR A 598 13.11 15.78 -32.02
CA TYR A 598 12.43 15.75 -30.73
C TYR A 598 11.03 16.36 -30.77
N ALA A 599 10.69 17.10 -31.83
CA ALA A 599 9.45 17.87 -31.95
C ALA A 599 8.17 17.03 -31.78
N GLN A 600 8.19 15.76 -32.19
CA GLN A 600 7.06 14.84 -32.02
C GLN A 600 6.84 14.38 -30.56
N TYR A 601 7.86 14.51 -29.71
CA TYR A 601 7.82 14.12 -28.30
C TYR A 601 7.70 15.32 -27.35
N ASP A 602 7.81 16.55 -27.86
CA ASP A 602 7.57 17.80 -27.14
C ASP A 602 6.06 18.02 -26.93
N ARG A 603 5.48 17.22 -26.04
CA ARG A 603 4.03 17.18 -25.77
C ARG A 603 3.64 18.24 -24.75
N SER A 604 2.45 18.82 -24.93
CA SER A 604 1.80 19.56 -23.84
C SER A 604 1.43 18.61 -22.70
N ARG A 605 1.18 19.18 -21.51
CA ARG A 605 0.76 18.41 -20.33
C ARG A 605 -0.49 17.55 -20.62
N ASP A 606 -1.51 18.13 -21.25
CA ASP A 606 -2.75 17.41 -21.59
C ASP A 606 -2.53 16.28 -22.61
N GLN A 607 -1.60 16.46 -23.55
CA GLN A 607 -1.26 15.43 -24.54
C GLN A 607 -0.51 14.27 -23.90
N GLU A 608 0.41 14.58 -22.97
CA GLU A 608 1.12 13.57 -22.20
C GLU A 608 0.18 12.81 -21.27
N GLU A 609 -0.73 13.49 -20.58
CA GLU A 609 -1.68 12.83 -19.68
C GLU A 609 -2.58 11.83 -20.44
N LYS A 610 -3.04 12.20 -21.63
CA LYS A 610 -3.76 11.27 -22.53
C LYS A 610 -2.92 10.05 -22.93
N LEU A 611 -1.62 10.22 -23.15
CA LEU A 611 -0.72 9.09 -23.46
C LEU A 611 -0.55 8.18 -22.24
N LEU A 612 -0.42 8.76 -21.04
CA LEU A 612 -0.32 8.01 -19.79
C LEU A 612 -1.61 7.27 -19.46
N ASP A 613 -2.79 7.83 -19.77
CA ASP A 613 -4.07 7.15 -19.62
C ASP A 613 -4.19 5.94 -20.54
N ARG A 614 -3.76 6.08 -21.80
CA ARG A 614 -3.63 4.94 -22.72
C ARG A 614 -2.68 3.88 -22.16
N PHE A 615 -1.55 4.28 -21.59
CA PHE A 615 -0.65 3.33 -20.96
C PHE A 615 -1.29 2.62 -19.77
N ARG A 616 -2.16 3.27 -18.98
CA ARG A 616 -2.85 2.61 -17.86
C ARG A 616 -3.95 1.63 -18.29
N ASP A 617 -4.49 1.76 -19.50
CA ASP A 617 -5.53 0.87 -20.01
C ASP A 617 -4.93 -0.50 -20.41
N PRO A 618 -5.36 -1.63 -19.81
CA PRO A 618 -4.87 -2.96 -20.15
C PRO A 618 -5.16 -3.38 -21.60
N ASN A 619 -6.13 -2.75 -22.27
CA ASN A 619 -6.52 -3.11 -23.63
C ASN A 619 -5.93 -2.20 -24.73
N ASP A 620 -5.21 -1.14 -24.36
CA ASP A 620 -4.56 -0.25 -25.35
C ASP A 620 -3.30 -0.92 -25.94
N SER A 621 -3.03 -0.63 -27.21
CA SER A 621 -1.87 -1.15 -27.92
C SER A 621 -0.54 -0.65 -27.37
N LEU A 622 -0.51 0.48 -26.66
CA LEU A 622 0.69 1.03 -26.04
C LEU A 622 1.13 0.19 -24.84
N GLN A 623 2.27 -0.49 -24.96
CA GLN A 623 2.77 -1.48 -24.01
C GLN A 623 4.08 -1.08 -23.31
N LEU A 624 4.91 -0.25 -23.95
CA LEU A 624 6.21 0.19 -23.44
C LEU A 624 6.34 1.72 -23.42
N LEU A 625 6.86 2.27 -22.32
CA LEU A 625 7.28 3.68 -22.26
C LEU A 625 8.80 3.79 -22.22
N ILE A 626 9.37 4.62 -23.08
CA ILE A 626 10.81 4.89 -23.14
C ILE A 626 11.08 6.25 -22.49
N VAL A 627 11.89 6.27 -21.43
CA VAL A 627 12.11 7.45 -20.59
C VAL A 627 13.57 7.61 -20.21
N THR A 628 13.94 8.82 -19.78
CA THR A 628 15.28 9.11 -19.22
C THR A 628 15.27 9.30 -17.71
N ALA A 629 14.44 10.23 -17.24
CA ALA A 629 14.28 10.61 -15.84
C ALA A 629 12.82 10.97 -15.51
N LYS A 630 12.04 11.32 -16.54
CA LYS A 630 10.60 11.54 -16.43
C LYS A 630 9.91 10.22 -16.09
N LEU A 631 8.80 10.28 -15.36
CA LEU A 631 8.02 9.13 -14.87
C LEU A 631 8.73 8.22 -13.85
N LEU A 632 10.05 8.34 -13.64
CA LEU A 632 10.74 7.59 -12.58
C LEU A 632 10.26 7.98 -11.17
N THR A 633 9.67 9.17 -11.04
CA THR A 633 8.98 9.62 -9.81
C THR A 633 7.66 10.29 -10.14
N GLY A 634 6.70 10.18 -9.21
CA GLY A 634 5.37 10.79 -9.32
C GLY A 634 4.39 10.05 -10.24
N PHE A 635 4.87 9.25 -11.18
CA PHE A 635 4.00 8.42 -12.03
C PHE A 635 3.56 7.14 -11.32
N ASP A 636 2.27 6.86 -11.32
CA ASP A 636 1.68 5.65 -10.73
C ASP A 636 0.90 4.90 -11.81
N ALA A 637 1.30 3.65 -12.05
CA ALA A 637 0.70 2.75 -13.01
C ALA A 637 0.80 1.30 -12.48
N PRO A 638 -0.21 0.82 -11.73
CA PRO A 638 -0.20 -0.52 -11.17
C PRO A 638 0.06 -1.65 -12.18
N ILE A 639 -0.35 -1.47 -13.44
CA ILE A 639 -0.14 -2.41 -14.56
C ILE A 639 1.34 -2.55 -14.99
N LEU A 640 2.22 -1.62 -14.60
CA LEU A 640 3.64 -1.68 -14.92
C LEU A 640 4.31 -2.80 -14.10
N GLN A 641 4.78 -3.86 -14.76
CA GLN A 641 5.45 -4.99 -14.10
C GLN A 641 6.96 -4.96 -14.30
N VAL A 642 7.45 -4.57 -15.47
CA VAL A 642 8.89 -4.65 -15.79
C VAL A 642 9.52 -3.28 -16.01
N MET A 643 10.74 -3.10 -15.50
CA MET A 643 11.59 -1.97 -15.81
C MET A 643 12.92 -2.45 -16.38
N TYR A 644 13.20 -2.07 -17.62
CA TYR A 644 14.47 -2.31 -18.31
C TYR A 644 15.41 -1.14 -18.05
N LEU A 645 16.50 -1.38 -17.33
CA LEU A 645 17.46 -0.36 -16.92
C LEU A 645 18.69 -0.38 -17.84
N ASP A 646 18.83 0.67 -18.64
CA ASP A 646 20.06 0.98 -19.39
C ASP A 646 20.57 2.39 -19.02
N LYS A 647 20.58 2.65 -17.71
CA LYS A 647 21.05 3.90 -17.12
C LYS A 647 21.72 3.63 -15.77
N PRO A 648 22.92 4.19 -15.51
CA PRO A 648 23.53 4.11 -14.19
C PRO A 648 22.74 5.01 -13.23
N LEU A 649 21.86 4.40 -12.44
CA LEU A 649 21.09 5.05 -11.37
C LEU A 649 21.75 4.73 -10.03
N LYS A 650 21.67 5.65 -9.06
CA LYS A 650 22.26 5.47 -7.73
C LYS A 650 21.35 5.93 -6.62
N ASP A 651 21.58 5.40 -5.42
CA ASP A 651 20.95 5.83 -4.17
C ASP A 651 19.41 5.94 -4.28
N HIS A 652 18.83 7.05 -3.84
CA HIS A 652 17.40 7.27 -3.82
C HIS A 652 16.75 7.27 -5.22
N THR A 653 17.48 7.68 -6.27
CA THR A 653 16.91 7.72 -7.63
C THR A 653 16.65 6.32 -8.18
N LEU A 654 17.50 5.36 -7.81
CA LEU A 654 17.36 3.96 -8.14
C LEU A 654 16.15 3.35 -7.41
N LEU A 655 16.09 3.50 -6.08
CA LEU A 655 14.96 3.00 -5.28
C LEU A 655 13.61 3.54 -5.76
N GLN A 656 13.52 4.83 -6.04
CA GLN A 656 12.26 5.44 -6.48
C GLN A 656 11.79 4.91 -7.84
N ALA A 657 12.73 4.65 -8.76
CA ALA A 657 12.47 4.11 -10.08
C ALA A 657 12.01 2.65 -10.00
N ILE A 658 12.77 1.78 -9.32
CA ILE A 658 12.42 0.35 -9.22
C ILE A 658 11.10 0.14 -8.46
N CYS A 659 10.80 0.96 -7.45
CA CYS A 659 9.53 0.89 -6.70
C CYS A 659 8.29 1.36 -7.50
N ARG A 660 8.43 1.54 -8.82
CA ARG A 660 7.29 1.74 -9.74
C ARG A 660 6.72 0.41 -10.21
N THR A 661 7.53 -0.65 -10.27
CA THR A 661 7.10 -1.96 -10.75
C THR A 661 6.40 -2.81 -9.67
N ASN A 662 6.64 -2.52 -8.39
CA ASN A 662 6.12 -3.32 -7.28
C ASN A 662 4.77 -2.86 -6.69
N ARG A 663 3.98 -2.08 -7.44
CA ARG A 663 2.60 -1.77 -7.04
C ARG A 663 1.70 -2.97 -7.23
N THR A 664 0.81 -3.21 -6.26
CA THR A 664 -0.20 -4.28 -6.35
C THR A 664 -1.18 -4.00 -7.48
N TYR A 665 -1.52 -5.02 -8.25
CA TYR A 665 -2.45 -4.91 -9.38
C TYR A 665 -3.10 -6.26 -9.68
N GLY A 666 -4.38 -6.39 -9.30
CA GLY A 666 -5.10 -7.66 -9.40
C GLY A 666 -4.43 -8.78 -8.59
N SER A 667 -4.92 -10.00 -8.77
CA SER A 667 -4.33 -11.20 -8.16
C SER A 667 -3.15 -11.77 -8.97
N GLN A 668 -3.06 -11.46 -10.26
CA GLN A 668 -2.09 -12.06 -11.19
C GLN A 668 -0.68 -11.49 -11.02
N LYS A 669 -0.54 -10.24 -10.55
CA LYS A 669 0.76 -9.60 -10.42
C LYS A 669 1.40 -9.97 -9.08
N ALA A 670 2.40 -10.84 -9.11
CA ALA A 670 3.08 -11.34 -7.91
C ALA A 670 4.30 -10.50 -7.50
N HIS A 671 4.98 -9.85 -8.43
CA HIS A 671 6.22 -9.11 -8.20
C HIS A 671 6.40 -7.97 -9.21
N GLY A 672 7.30 -7.03 -8.90
CA GLY A 672 7.92 -6.15 -9.89
C GLY A 672 9.21 -6.76 -10.42
N LEU A 673 9.50 -6.60 -11.70
CA LEU A 673 10.69 -7.15 -12.35
C LEU A 673 11.61 -6.02 -12.82
N ILE A 674 12.90 -6.12 -12.48
CA ILE A 674 13.95 -5.21 -12.91
C ILE A 674 14.93 -5.99 -13.78
N VAL A 675 15.05 -5.60 -15.04
CA VAL A 675 16.01 -6.18 -15.99
C VAL A 675 17.14 -5.19 -16.16
N ASP A 676 18.35 -5.58 -15.78
CA ASP A 676 19.49 -4.68 -15.66
C ASP A 676 20.59 -4.98 -16.69
N TYR A 677 20.86 -4.02 -17.58
CA TYR A 677 21.87 -4.13 -18.63
C TYR A 677 23.23 -3.49 -18.28
N LEU A 678 23.36 -2.86 -17.10
CA LEU A 678 24.56 -2.13 -16.68
C LEU A 678 25.15 -2.58 -15.34
N GLY A 679 24.51 -3.51 -14.63
CA GLY A 679 25.01 -4.02 -13.35
C GLY A 679 24.85 -3.03 -12.20
N VAL A 680 23.71 -2.33 -12.16
CA VAL A 680 23.27 -1.42 -11.10
C VAL A 680 22.79 -2.19 -9.84
N PHE A 681 22.79 -3.52 -9.88
CA PHE A 681 22.39 -4.40 -8.79
C PHE A 681 23.09 -4.12 -7.45
N ASP A 682 24.41 -3.92 -7.47
CA ASP A 682 25.20 -3.63 -6.25
C ASP A 682 24.75 -2.33 -5.58
N ASP A 683 24.40 -1.32 -6.37
CA ASP A 683 23.88 -0.04 -5.90
C ASP A 683 22.47 -0.19 -5.26
N VAL A 684 21.67 -1.20 -5.66
CA VAL A 684 20.35 -1.49 -5.04
C VAL A 684 20.52 -2.09 -3.66
N ALA A 685 21.40 -3.07 -3.52
CA ALA A 685 21.65 -3.74 -2.25
C ALA A 685 22.21 -2.77 -1.20
N GLU A 686 23.16 -1.91 -1.59
CA GLU A 686 23.66 -0.83 -0.72
C GLU A 686 22.53 0.12 -0.28
N ALA A 687 21.57 0.41 -1.17
CA ALA A 687 20.44 1.28 -0.87
C ALA A 687 19.38 0.63 0.05
N LEU A 688 19.31 -0.70 0.11
CA LEU A 688 18.35 -1.46 0.95
C LEU A 688 18.95 -1.92 2.29
N ALA A 689 20.28 -2.03 2.41
CA ALA A 689 21.02 -2.57 3.56
C ALA A 689 20.95 -1.76 4.89
N PHE A 690 19.95 -0.91 5.08
CA PHE A 690 19.83 -0.02 6.23
C PHE A 690 19.28 -0.68 7.51
N ASP A 691 18.95 -1.97 7.49
CA ASP A 691 18.25 -2.63 8.61
C ASP A 691 18.90 -3.95 9.08
N GLU A 692 20.12 -3.85 9.60
CA GLU A 692 20.96 -4.96 10.09
C GLU A 692 20.25 -5.91 11.10
N GLN A 693 19.30 -5.41 11.89
CA GLN A 693 18.63 -6.20 12.95
C GLN A 693 17.38 -6.97 12.46
N SER A 694 16.66 -6.45 11.46
CA SER A 694 15.50 -7.14 10.88
C SER A 694 15.95 -8.29 9.97
N MET A 695 17.07 -8.08 9.27
CA MET A 695 17.73 -9.06 8.41
C MET A 695 18.12 -10.36 9.12
N GLN A 696 18.59 -10.30 10.37
CA GLN A 696 18.93 -11.49 11.15
C GLN A 696 17.72 -12.37 11.51
N ARG A 697 16.50 -11.81 11.50
CA ARG A 697 15.28 -12.59 11.75
C ARG A 697 14.78 -13.28 10.49
N VAL A 698 14.84 -12.62 9.34
CA VAL A 698 14.37 -13.22 8.08
C VAL A 698 15.28 -14.34 7.58
N ALA A 699 16.59 -14.20 7.83
CA ALA A 699 17.58 -15.26 7.71
C ALA A 699 17.16 -16.59 8.36
N SER A 700 16.75 -16.49 9.62
CA SER A 700 16.29 -17.63 10.40
C SER A 700 14.95 -18.16 9.87
N GLU A 701 14.03 -17.28 9.46
CA GLU A 701 12.72 -17.67 8.92
C GLU A 701 12.85 -18.44 7.59
N LEU A 702 13.72 -18.02 6.67
CA LEU A 702 13.92 -18.71 5.39
C LEU A 702 14.67 -20.04 5.54
N ALA A 703 15.60 -20.14 6.49
CA ALA A 703 16.21 -21.42 6.87
C ALA A 703 15.14 -22.38 7.43
N GLU A 704 14.23 -21.90 8.28
CA GLU A 704 13.11 -22.70 8.79
C GLU A 704 12.14 -23.15 7.69
N LEU A 705 11.87 -22.32 6.68
CA LEU A 705 11.03 -22.70 5.54
C LEU A 705 11.70 -23.79 4.68
N LYS A 706 13.03 -23.73 4.50
CA LYS A 706 13.80 -24.78 3.80
C LYS A 706 13.71 -26.12 4.52
N ASP A 707 13.78 -26.12 5.85
CA ASP A 707 13.65 -27.33 6.67
C ASP A 707 12.24 -27.95 6.60
N GLN A 708 11.22 -27.15 6.29
CA GLN A 708 9.83 -27.62 6.17
C GLN A 708 9.51 -28.22 4.79
N LEU A 709 10.24 -27.85 3.74
CA LEU A 709 9.97 -28.29 2.37
C LEU A 709 9.95 -29.82 2.18
N PRO A 710 10.93 -30.61 2.68
CA PRO A 710 10.92 -32.06 2.54
C PRO A 710 9.66 -32.71 3.13
N ALA A 711 9.26 -32.25 4.32
CA ALA A 711 8.08 -32.76 5.01
C ALA A 711 6.77 -32.40 4.27
N ALA A 712 6.70 -31.22 3.65
CA ALA A 712 5.56 -30.80 2.85
C ALA A 712 5.43 -31.63 1.56
N VAL A 713 6.54 -31.88 0.85
CA VAL A 713 6.56 -32.75 -0.33
C VAL A 713 6.11 -34.16 0.05
N GLU A 714 6.65 -34.72 1.13
CA GLU A 714 6.30 -36.06 1.59
C GLU A 714 4.82 -36.16 1.99
N ALA A 715 4.28 -35.16 2.68
CA ALA A 715 2.86 -35.12 3.06
C ALA A 715 1.94 -35.22 1.83
N CYS A 716 2.23 -34.46 0.77
CA CYS A 716 1.50 -34.56 -0.48
C CYS A 716 1.63 -35.93 -1.15
N LEU A 717 2.84 -36.51 -1.17
CA LEU A 717 3.08 -37.80 -1.79
C LEU A 717 2.39 -38.97 -1.07
N ARG A 718 2.18 -38.88 0.26
CA ARG A 718 1.50 -39.93 1.05
C ARG A 718 0.07 -40.18 0.61
N HIS A 719 -0.63 -39.17 0.07
CA HIS A 719 -1.98 -39.33 -0.49
C HIS A 719 -2.03 -40.32 -1.66
N PHE A 720 -0.90 -40.55 -2.31
CA PHE A 720 -0.76 -41.44 -3.46
C PHE A 720 0.16 -42.64 -3.17
N ALA A 721 0.26 -43.06 -1.91
CA ALA A 721 1.07 -44.21 -1.52
C ALA A 721 0.63 -45.48 -2.26
N GLY A 722 1.58 -46.13 -2.95
CA GLY A 722 1.32 -47.34 -3.75
C GLY A 722 0.90 -47.08 -5.20
N LEU A 723 0.74 -45.81 -5.61
CA LEU A 723 0.48 -45.44 -7.00
C LEU A 723 1.77 -45.50 -7.84
N ASP A 724 1.67 -46.09 -9.04
CA ASP A 724 2.75 -46.03 -10.01
C ASP A 724 2.83 -44.63 -10.65
N ARG A 725 3.74 -43.81 -10.13
CA ARG A 725 4.00 -42.43 -10.58
C ARG A 725 4.76 -42.34 -11.91
N THR A 726 5.15 -43.47 -12.51
CA THR A 726 5.76 -43.50 -13.86
C THR A 726 4.71 -43.44 -14.98
N LEU A 727 3.42 -43.61 -14.63
CA LEU A 727 2.30 -43.46 -15.55
C LEU A 727 2.05 -41.97 -15.86
N GLY A 728 2.49 -41.51 -17.03
CA GLY A 728 2.27 -40.15 -17.51
C GLY A 728 0.89 -39.91 -18.14
N GLY A 729 0.57 -38.64 -18.35
CA GLY A 729 -0.65 -38.19 -19.06
C GLY A 729 -1.96 -38.55 -18.35
N TYR A 730 -3.05 -38.65 -19.11
CA TYR A 730 -4.40 -38.86 -18.56
C TYR A 730 -4.54 -40.15 -17.73
N ARG A 731 -3.71 -41.18 -17.97
CA ARG A 731 -3.76 -42.46 -17.24
C ARG A 731 -3.24 -42.34 -15.81
N GLY A 732 -2.22 -41.52 -15.58
CA GLY A 732 -1.71 -41.23 -14.23
C GLY A 732 -2.71 -40.40 -13.43
N VAL A 733 -3.34 -39.43 -14.07
CA VAL A 733 -4.34 -38.55 -13.47
C VAL A 733 -5.60 -39.32 -13.06
N VAL A 734 -6.14 -40.20 -13.91
CA VAL A 734 -7.29 -41.06 -13.57
C VAL A 734 -6.97 -42.02 -12.43
N ALA A 735 -5.75 -42.55 -12.39
CA ALA A 735 -5.32 -43.43 -11.30
C ALA A 735 -5.17 -42.67 -9.97
N ALA A 736 -4.70 -41.43 -10.01
CA ALA A 736 -4.61 -40.54 -8.86
C ALA A 736 -6.00 -40.10 -8.36
N GLU A 737 -6.93 -39.78 -9.27
CA GLU A 737 -8.33 -39.49 -8.95
C GLU A 737 -9.01 -40.68 -8.24
N ALA A 738 -8.76 -41.90 -8.72
CA ALA A 738 -9.27 -43.12 -8.08
C ALA A 738 -8.70 -43.36 -6.67
N HIS A 739 -7.51 -42.83 -6.34
CA HIS A 739 -6.95 -42.85 -4.98
C HIS A 739 -7.58 -41.78 -4.08
N LEU A 740 -8.06 -40.68 -4.65
CA LEU A 740 -8.77 -39.62 -3.96
C LEU A 740 -10.29 -39.75 -4.14
N ALA A 741 -10.82 -40.94 -3.83
CA ALA A 741 -12.19 -41.33 -4.14
C ALA A 741 -13.27 -40.65 -3.27
N THR A 742 -12.89 -39.98 -2.18
CA THR A 742 -13.83 -39.30 -1.28
C THR A 742 -13.56 -37.79 -1.23
N PRO A 743 -14.60 -36.96 -1.02
CA PRO A 743 -14.43 -35.51 -0.83
C PRO A 743 -13.42 -35.18 0.28
N GLU A 744 -13.41 -35.94 1.38
CA GLU A 744 -12.49 -35.73 2.50
C GLU A 744 -11.03 -35.99 2.11
N ALA A 745 -10.77 -36.97 1.23
CA ALA A 745 -9.42 -37.26 0.74
C ALA A 745 -8.96 -36.19 -0.25
N GLN A 746 -9.86 -35.69 -1.11
CA GLN A 746 -9.58 -34.59 -2.03
C GLN A 746 -9.26 -33.29 -1.28
N ASP A 747 -10.04 -32.97 -0.24
CA ASP A 747 -9.82 -31.80 0.61
C ASP A 747 -8.50 -31.90 1.39
N ALA A 748 -8.17 -33.09 1.91
CA ALA A 748 -6.91 -33.33 2.61
C ALA A 748 -5.69 -33.20 1.69
N PHE A 749 -5.77 -33.71 0.46
CA PHE A 749 -4.74 -33.51 -0.55
C PHE A 749 -4.60 -32.04 -0.94
N ALA A 750 -5.71 -31.34 -1.18
CA ALA A 750 -5.71 -29.93 -1.57
C ALA A 750 -5.09 -29.04 -0.47
N ALA A 751 -5.36 -29.35 0.78
CA ALA A 751 -4.77 -28.72 1.96
C ALA A 751 -3.23 -28.85 2.00
N ASP A 752 -2.72 -30.08 1.88
CA ASP A 752 -1.28 -30.34 1.90
C ASP A 752 -0.59 -29.72 0.68
N TYR A 753 -1.22 -29.82 -0.50
CA TYR A 753 -0.72 -29.22 -1.72
C TYR A 753 -0.69 -27.68 -1.63
N GLY A 754 -1.70 -27.05 -1.03
CA GLY A 754 -1.69 -25.60 -0.81
C GLY A 754 -0.54 -25.13 0.09
N ARG A 755 -0.15 -25.93 1.09
CA ARG A 755 1.05 -25.66 1.91
C ARG A 755 2.33 -25.81 1.08
N LEU A 756 2.44 -26.92 0.34
CA LEU A 756 3.58 -27.18 -0.53
C LEU A 756 3.74 -26.10 -1.61
N SER A 757 2.64 -25.64 -2.21
CA SER A 757 2.66 -24.59 -3.24
C SER A 757 3.11 -23.25 -2.67
N LYS A 758 2.65 -22.86 -1.48
CA LYS A 758 3.14 -21.66 -0.80
C LYS A 758 4.63 -21.73 -0.47
N LEU A 759 5.10 -22.87 0.05
CA LEU A 759 6.53 -23.09 0.33
C LEU A 759 7.34 -23.02 -0.97
N TRP A 760 6.83 -23.61 -2.05
CA TRP A 760 7.49 -23.61 -3.35
C TRP A 760 7.62 -22.20 -3.94
N GLU A 761 6.55 -21.40 -3.89
CA GLU A 761 6.57 -20.02 -4.37
C GLU A 761 7.46 -19.13 -3.48
N ALA A 762 7.45 -19.34 -2.15
CA ALA A 762 8.28 -18.59 -1.21
C ALA A 762 9.78 -18.92 -1.31
N LEU A 763 10.13 -20.17 -1.61
CA LEU A 763 11.50 -20.62 -1.77
C LEU A 763 12.01 -20.46 -3.21
N SER A 764 11.17 -20.11 -4.19
CA SER A 764 11.63 -19.92 -5.57
C SER A 764 12.48 -18.66 -5.65
N PRO A 765 13.74 -18.72 -6.15
CA PRO A 765 14.32 -19.69 -7.08
C PRO A 765 15.41 -20.57 -6.43
N ASP A 766 15.37 -20.75 -5.11
CA ASP A 766 16.42 -21.42 -4.35
C ASP A 766 16.74 -22.82 -4.88
N SER A 767 18.04 -23.11 -4.97
CA SER A 767 18.59 -24.39 -5.44
C SER A 767 18.01 -25.63 -4.74
N VAL A 768 17.54 -25.51 -3.49
CA VAL A 768 16.91 -26.60 -2.73
C VAL A 768 15.66 -27.16 -3.40
N LEU A 769 14.98 -26.36 -4.23
CA LEU A 769 13.80 -26.79 -4.98
C LEU A 769 14.16 -27.78 -6.10
N GLY A 770 15.38 -27.72 -6.62
CA GLY A 770 15.82 -28.55 -7.74
C GLY A 770 15.59 -30.05 -7.53
N GLN A 771 15.83 -30.54 -6.30
CA GLN A 771 15.67 -31.96 -5.95
C GLN A 771 14.21 -32.42 -5.90
N TYR A 772 13.25 -31.51 -5.69
CA TYR A 772 11.83 -31.84 -5.54
C TYR A 772 10.99 -31.45 -6.76
N ARG A 773 11.62 -30.90 -7.81
CA ARG A 773 10.94 -30.34 -9.00
C ARG A 773 10.03 -31.32 -9.71
N ASN A 774 10.46 -32.57 -9.85
CA ASN A 774 9.67 -33.60 -10.52
C ASN A 774 8.43 -34.00 -9.70
N ASP A 775 8.59 -34.18 -8.39
CA ASP A 775 7.49 -34.51 -7.49
C ASP A 775 6.48 -33.36 -7.41
N TYR A 776 6.96 -32.12 -7.26
CA TYR A 776 6.12 -30.93 -7.22
C TYR A 776 5.32 -30.76 -8.52
N ARG A 777 5.96 -30.93 -9.68
CA ARG A 777 5.30 -30.87 -10.98
C ARG A 777 4.18 -31.91 -11.10
N TRP A 778 4.46 -33.16 -10.72
CA TRP A 778 3.49 -34.24 -10.78
C TRP A 778 2.28 -33.98 -9.86
N LEU A 779 2.53 -33.53 -8.63
CA LEU A 779 1.49 -33.12 -7.68
C LEU A 779 0.66 -31.95 -8.20
N SER A 780 1.30 -30.99 -8.87
CA SER A 780 0.64 -29.82 -9.46
C SER A 780 -0.32 -30.20 -10.59
N GLN A 781 0.06 -31.17 -11.42
CA GLN A 781 -0.80 -31.66 -12.51
C GLN A 781 -2.05 -32.38 -11.97
N ILE A 782 -1.91 -33.17 -10.92
CA ILE A 782 -3.05 -33.84 -10.26
C ILE A 782 -3.96 -32.80 -9.62
N TYR A 783 -3.38 -31.83 -8.92
CA TYR A 783 -4.15 -30.75 -8.32
C TYR A 783 -4.91 -29.92 -9.37
N ALA A 784 -4.29 -29.63 -10.54
CA ALA A 784 -4.94 -28.90 -11.64
C ALA A 784 -6.20 -29.61 -12.12
N TYR A 785 -6.12 -30.93 -12.24
CA TYR A 785 -7.18 -31.75 -12.85
C TYR A 785 -8.36 -31.96 -11.91
N LEU A 786 -8.11 -32.03 -10.60
CA LEU A 786 -9.15 -32.23 -9.59
C LEU A 786 -9.94 -30.96 -9.25
N GLN A 787 -9.56 -29.80 -9.80
CA GLN A 787 -10.28 -28.55 -9.59
C GLN A 787 -11.75 -28.64 -10.07
N PRO A 788 -12.73 -28.21 -9.24
CA PRO A 788 -14.13 -28.15 -9.65
C PRO A 788 -14.32 -27.13 -10.78
N ARG A 789 -14.92 -27.55 -11.91
CA ARG A 789 -15.17 -26.68 -13.08
C ARG A 789 -16.31 -25.65 -12.91
N ASN A 790 -16.97 -25.59 -11.74
CA ASN A 790 -18.13 -24.73 -11.51
C ASN A 790 -17.84 -23.66 -10.44
N GLU A 791 -17.88 -22.39 -10.85
CA GLU A 791 -17.95 -21.22 -9.96
C GLU A 791 -19.27 -21.26 -9.17
N GLY A 792 -19.21 -21.58 -7.87
CA GLY A 792 -20.36 -21.55 -6.97
C GLY A 792 -20.60 -22.77 -6.07
N ALA A 793 -19.76 -23.80 -6.15
CA ALA A 793 -19.82 -24.92 -5.20
C ALA A 793 -19.10 -24.57 -3.89
N SER A 794 -19.74 -24.82 -2.74
CA SER A 794 -19.09 -24.83 -1.42
C SER A 794 -17.91 -25.81 -1.47
N GLY A 795 -16.67 -25.29 -1.35
CA GLY A 795 -15.42 -26.06 -1.52
C GLY A 795 -14.50 -25.53 -2.63
N ALA A 796 -14.97 -24.64 -3.51
CA ALA A 796 -14.13 -24.00 -4.54
C ALA A 796 -12.95 -23.18 -3.96
N ALA A 797 -13.03 -22.76 -2.70
CA ALA A 797 -12.00 -21.97 -2.02
C ALA A 797 -10.78 -22.77 -1.52
N LEU A 798 -10.85 -24.12 -1.45
CA LEU A 798 -9.67 -24.97 -1.20
C LEU A 798 -8.70 -24.95 -2.36
N TRP A 799 -9.23 -24.76 -3.57
CA TRP A 799 -8.49 -24.84 -4.81
C TRP A 799 -7.92 -23.45 -5.14
N GLN A 800 -6.73 -23.16 -4.62
CA GLN A 800 -5.97 -21.98 -5.02
C GLN A 800 -5.64 -22.04 -6.52
N GLU A 801 -5.80 -20.90 -7.22
CA GLU A 801 -5.19 -20.71 -8.52
C GLU A 801 -3.67 -20.87 -8.39
N PHE A 802 -3.06 -21.53 -9.37
CA PHE A 802 -1.62 -21.74 -9.39
C PHE A 802 -0.87 -20.40 -9.29
N GLY A 803 0.19 -20.38 -8.48
CA GLY A 803 1.16 -19.29 -8.51
C GLY A 803 1.88 -19.22 -9.86
N ALA A 804 2.50 -18.09 -10.16
CA ALA A 804 3.12 -17.83 -11.46
C ALA A 804 4.20 -18.88 -11.81
N LYS A 805 4.99 -19.34 -10.82
CA LYS A 805 6.03 -20.37 -11.04
C LYS A 805 5.43 -21.74 -11.25
N THR A 806 4.36 -22.03 -10.52
CA THR A 806 3.60 -23.26 -10.71
C THR A 806 2.94 -23.31 -12.09
N LEU A 807 2.35 -22.19 -12.56
CA LEU A 807 1.83 -22.05 -13.93
C LEU A 807 2.91 -22.22 -14.98
N GLU A 808 4.06 -21.57 -14.80
CA GLU A 808 5.22 -21.71 -15.68
C GLU A 808 5.65 -23.18 -15.80
N LEU A 809 5.78 -23.89 -14.67
CA LEU A 809 6.15 -25.32 -14.61
C LEU A 809 5.10 -26.25 -15.26
N VAL A 810 3.81 -25.96 -15.05
CA VAL A 810 2.70 -26.73 -15.63
C VAL A 810 2.60 -26.49 -17.14
N ASN A 811 2.77 -25.24 -17.58
CA ASN A 811 2.63 -24.83 -18.98
C ASN A 811 3.85 -25.19 -19.85
N GLN A 812 5.06 -25.24 -19.29
CA GLN A 812 6.30 -25.56 -20.03
C GLN A 812 6.31 -26.94 -20.71
N HIS A 813 5.34 -27.83 -20.45
CA HIS A 813 5.34 -29.19 -20.99
C HIS A 813 3.95 -29.74 -21.38
N VAL A 814 2.97 -28.86 -21.61
CA VAL A 814 1.76 -29.24 -22.38
C VAL A 814 2.08 -28.93 -23.84
N ASP A 815 2.79 -29.86 -24.49
CA ASP A 815 3.21 -29.86 -25.91
C ASP A 815 3.61 -28.50 -26.52
N VAL A 816 4.89 -28.13 -26.40
CA VAL A 816 5.87 -27.86 -27.49
C VAL A 816 7.24 -27.75 -26.82
N GLU A 817 8.19 -28.61 -27.20
CA GLU A 817 9.60 -28.50 -26.80
C GLU A 817 10.17 -27.14 -27.21
N THR A 818 10.71 -26.38 -26.25
CA THR A 818 11.76 -25.40 -26.51
C THR A 818 12.74 -25.37 -25.33
N LEU A 819 14.02 -25.45 -25.67
CA LEU A 819 15.17 -25.45 -24.76
C LEU A 819 15.22 -24.14 -23.96
N ALA A 820 15.39 -24.24 -22.64
CA ALA A 820 15.67 -23.10 -21.77
C ALA A 820 17.16 -22.76 -21.84
N GLU A 821 17.48 -21.49 -22.12
CA GLU A 821 18.76 -20.90 -21.76
C GLU A 821 18.64 -20.39 -20.32
N ASP A 822 19.42 -20.99 -19.40
CA ASP A 822 19.46 -20.63 -17.99
C ASP A 822 20.22 -19.30 -17.82
N VAL A 823 19.48 -18.21 -17.58
CA VAL A 823 20.04 -16.98 -17.01
C VAL A 823 19.70 -16.98 -15.53
N GLY A 824 20.72 -16.82 -14.67
CA GLY A 824 20.56 -16.76 -13.21
C GLY A 824 19.62 -15.64 -12.79
N ARG A 825 18.41 -16.00 -12.35
CA ARG A 825 17.43 -15.07 -11.78
C ARG A 825 17.72 -14.87 -10.30
N ILE A 826 17.92 -13.62 -9.89
CA ILE A 826 18.22 -13.27 -8.51
C ILE A 826 16.97 -12.62 -7.91
N ILE A 827 16.31 -13.33 -7.00
CA ILE A 827 15.19 -12.79 -6.25
C ILE A 827 15.76 -12.01 -5.08
N VAL A 828 15.54 -10.69 -5.07
CA VAL A 828 15.83 -9.85 -3.91
C VAL A 828 14.64 -9.96 -2.99
N ASP A 829 14.61 -11.09 -2.29
CA ASP A 829 13.87 -11.24 -1.05
C ASP A 829 14.76 -10.83 0.13
N ALA A 830 14.20 -10.91 1.32
CA ALA A 830 14.93 -10.57 2.53
C ALA A 830 16.11 -11.52 2.84
N SER A 831 16.27 -12.68 2.18
CA SER A 831 17.48 -13.52 2.35
C SER A 831 18.65 -13.11 1.47
N LEU A 832 18.43 -12.59 0.26
CA LEU A 832 19.56 -12.20 -0.59
C LEU A 832 20.28 -10.94 -0.07
N VAL A 833 19.53 -10.02 0.54
CA VAL A 833 20.10 -8.85 1.23
C VAL A 833 21.03 -9.30 2.38
N GLU A 834 20.81 -10.49 2.96
CA GLU A 834 21.58 -11.03 4.09
C GLU A 834 22.99 -11.46 3.66
N LEU A 835 23.11 -12.07 2.47
CA LEU A 835 24.37 -12.49 1.87
C LEU A 835 25.24 -11.30 1.48
N MET A 836 24.62 -10.22 1.00
CA MET A 836 25.32 -9.02 0.53
C MET A 836 25.84 -8.15 1.69
N VAL A 837 25.22 -8.21 2.86
CA VAL A 837 25.62 -7.43 4.05
C VAL A 837 26.80 -8.08 4.79
N ASN A 838 26.92 -9.41 4.76
CA ASN A 838 27.92 -10.14 5.55
C ASN A 838 29.29 -10.33 4.88
N GLN A 839 29.43 -10.04 3.58
CA GLN A 839 30.71 -10.17 2.87
C GLN A 839 31.09 -8.88 2.14
N HIS A 840 32.21 -8.31 2.53
CA HIS A 840 32.81 -7.18 1.82
C HIS A 840 33.20 -7.58 0.39
N GLY A 841 32.34 -7.26 -0.58
CA GLY A 841 32.65 -7.24 -2.02
C GLY A 841 32.28 -8.51 -2.79
N ILE A 842 31.65 -8.32 -3.95
CA ILE A 842 31.05 -9.35 -4.82
C ILE A 842 32.05 -9.96 -5.82
N ASP A 843 33.32 -9.55 -5.80
CA ASP A 843 34.36 -10.10 -6.68
C ASP A 843 34.53 -11.63 -6.55
N ASN A 844 33.99 -12.26 -5.48
CA ASN A 844 34.01 -13.71 -5.27
C ASN A 844 32.70 -14.45 -5.60
N ILE A 845 31.57 -13.79 -5.84
CA ILE A 845 30.28 -14.48 -6.07
C ILE A 845 30.18 -15.00 -7.50
N ALA A 846 30.78 -14.31 -8.48
CA ALA A 846 30.85 -14.80 -9.86
C ALA A 846 31.72 -16.06 -9.99
N ALA A 847 32.75 -16.21 -9.15
CA ALA A 847 33.66 -17.35 -9.18
C ALA A 847 33.06 -18.64 -8.56
N GLU A 848 32.15 -18.53 -7.58
CA GLU A 848 31.48 -19.69 -6.99
C GLU A 848 30.24 -20.16 -7.77
N LEU A 849 29.71 -19.35 -8.69
CA LEU A 849 28.60 -19.73 -9.58
C LEU A 849 29.06 -20.45 -10.87
N GLU A 850 30.34 -20.43 -11.21
CA GLU A 850 30.91 -21.23 -12.31
C GLU A 850 31.35 -22.64 -11.87
N GLU A 851 31.43 -22.92 -10.57
CA GLU A 851 31.85 -24.23 -10.03
C GLU A 851 30.70 -25.06 -9.40
N ARG A 852 29.46 -24.60 -9.48
CA ARG A 852 28.23 -25.34 -9.09
C ARG A 852 27.30 -25.50 -10.29
#